data_AF-A0A0A2W4U6-F1
#
_entry.id   AF-A0A0A2W4U6-F1
#
_cell.length_a   1.000
_cell.length_b   1.000
_cell.length_c   1.000
_cell.angle_alpha   90.00
_cell.angle_beta   90.00
_cell.angle_gamma   90.00
#
_symmetry.space_group_name_H-M   'P 1'
#
loop_
_entity.id
_entity.type
_entity.pdbx_description
1 polymer ?
#
loop_
_entity_poly.entity_id
_entity_poly.type
_entity_poly.pdbx_seq_one_letter_code
_entity_poly.pdbx_strand_id
1 'polypeptide(L)'
;MMLSADVHRLIPAFLAAADCQSFSEAARQLGVTPAAVSKSIRQLEQRLGIVLFVRNTHFVVLTEEGTALRDEVAPLWQALNQALVNPGSEPSGLLRVSVIPGFGRHCLMPLLAEFQRRYPLIRFELSMEARSVNLIAERIDVAIGYRTVRDNRVVARELYTSNMVTAASPAYLAQHGTPQTPEDLSEHRCLIHRNSGTGRLQQWMNNETLFDEPSAWFISTSPDSLVDAALSGMGIIYLADWYLTRPIAEGKLQAILQNTATEPQQLWVKYAGGKVPPKTRDKWLHAAEYAPTFVDNLKINGEIMTPHVMKRDGCKVPFTSERIREAILRAAKAAGVDDADYCATVADIVSQQMAGRSQVDIGEIQVAVENQLMAGNYKQLARAYIEYRHDRDIEREKRGRLNQEIRGLVEQTNSALLNENANKDSKVIPTQRDLLAGIVAKHYAKQHLLPRDVVLAHERGDIHYHDLDYSPFFPMFNCMLIDLKGMLTHGFKMGNAEIEPPKSISTATAVTAQIIAQVASHIYGGTTINRIDEVLAPFVTESFNKHRAIAEEWQIPDADKYALSRTEKECYDAFQSLEYEVNTLHTANGQTPFVTFGFGLGTRWESRLIQTSILRNRIAGLGKNRKTAVFPKLVFAIRDGLNHKFGDPNYDIKQLALECASKRMYPDILNYDQVVKVTGSFKTPMGCRSFLGVYEENGEQIHDGRNNLGVISLNLPRIALEAKGDETTFWKLLDDRLQLARKALMTRIARLEGVKARVAPILYMEGACGVRLKADDDVSEIFKNGRASISLGYIGIHETVNALFGNQHVYDSEALREKAVAIVARLREATDSWKEETGYGFSLYSTPSENLCDRFCRLDTAEFGVVPGVTDKGYYTNSFHLDVEKKVNPYDKIDFEAPYPPLANGGFICYGEYPNIQHNLRALEDVWDYSYQHVPYYGTNTPIDECYECGYTGEFECTSKGFTCPKCGNHDAARVSVTRRVCGYLGSPDARPFNAGKQEEVKRRVKHLGNGQIG
;
A
#
# COMPACT_ATOMS: atom_id res chain seq x y z
N MET A 1 -32.41 35.31 14.96
CA MET A 1 -31.31 35.93 14.18
C MET A 1 -30.56 34.79 13.50
N MET A 2 -30.50 34.73 12.16
CA MET A 2 -29.66 33.72 11.48
C MET A 2 -28.21 34.22 11.48
N LEU A 3 -27.28 33.44 12.01
CA LEU A 3 -25.85 33.74 11.92
C LEU A 3 -25.41 33.63 10.45
N SER A 4 -24.76 34.68 9.94
CA SER A 4 -24.28 34.74 8.55
C SER A 4 -23.27 33.62 8.26
N ALA A 5 -23.27 33.11 7.03
CA ALA A 5 -22.45 31.98 6.62
C ALA A 5 -20.94 32.12 6.89
N ASP A 6 -20.37 33.32 7.03
CA ASP A 6 -18.92 33.48 7.27
C ASP A 6 -18.46 33.32 8.73
N VAL A 7 -19.35 33.30 9.72
CA VAL A 7 -18.95 33.30 11.15
C VAL A 7 -18.12 32.05 11.51
N HIS A 8 -18.39 30.91 10.88
CA HIS A 8 -17.64 29.67 11.11
C HIS A 8 -16.14 29.81 10.81
N ARG A 9 -15.73 30.72 9.91
CA ARG A 9 -14.32 30.94 9.54
C ARG A 9 -13.52 31.67 10.61
N LEU A 10 -14.20 32.31 11.57
CA LEU A 10 -13.58 33.08 12.64
C LEU A 10 -13.41 32.27 13.94
N ILE A 11 -14.20 31.20 14.11
CA ILE A 11 -14.16 30.30 15.27
C ILE A 11 -12.78 29.67 15.53
N PRO A 12 -12.00 29.18 14.52
CA PRO A 12 -10.69 28.59 14.78
C PRO A 12 -9.70 29.59 15.41
N ALA A 13 -9.72 30.84 14.94
CA ALA A 13 -8.86 31.91 15.45
C ALA A 13 -9.26 32.32 16.88
N PHE A 14 -10.56 32.30 17.18
CA PHE A 14 -11.07 32.52 18.53
C PHE A 14 -10.63 31.42 19.51
N LEU A 15 -10.88 30.14 19.17
CA LEU A 15 -10.55 29.01 20.04
C LEU A 15 -9.05 28.88 20.31
N ALA A 16 -8.20 28.97 19.29
CA ALA A 16 -6.75 28.92 19.47
C ALA A 16 -6.22 30.07 20.35
N ALA A 17 -6.76 31.27 20.19
CA ALA A 17 -6.40 32.42 21.03
C ALA A 17 -6.91 32.30 22.47
N ALA A 18 -8.06 31.66 22.66
CA ALA A 18 -8.65 31.38 23.95
C ALA A 18 -7.83 30.33 24.73
N ASP A 19 -7.41 29.26 24.05
CA ASP A 19 -6.61 28.18 24.63
C ASP A 19 -5.16 28.61 24.91
N CYS A 20 -4.54 29.39 24.03
CA CYS A 20 -3.15 29.83 24.19
C CYS A 20 -3.00 31.11 25.06
N GLN A 21 -4.09 31.81 25.37
CA GLN A 21 -4.09 33.16 26.00
C GLN A 21 -3.11 34.15 25.35
N SER A 22 -2.84 33.97 24.05
CA SER A 22 -1.81 34.68 23.30
C SER A 22 -2.12 34.64 21.81
N PHE A 23 -2.24 35.82 21.19
CA PHE A 23 -2.50 35.93 19.75
C PHE A 23 -1.29 35.54 18.90
N SER A 24 -0.07 35.68 19.43
CA SER A 24 1.15 35.27 18.73
C SER A 24 1.29 33.75 18.70
N GLU A 25 0.92 33.08 19.79
CA GLU A 25 1.00 31.62 19.89
C GLU A 25 -0.15 30.96 19.10
N ALA A 26 -1.36 31.49 19.19
CA ALA A 26 -2.48 31.07 18.35
C ALA A 26 -2.20 31.25 16.85
N ALA A 27 -1.51 32.32 16.46
CA ALA A 27 -1.08 32.55 15.08
C ALA A 27 -0.06 31.49 14.62
N ARG A 28 0.88 31.10 15.49
CA ARG A 28 1.84 30.01 15.25
C ARG A 28 1.13 28.66 15.08
N GLN A 29 0.15 28.36 15.94
CA GLN A 29 -0.66 27.13 15.88
C GLN A 29 -1.50 27.04 14.59
N LEU A 30 -1.99 28.18 14.09
CA LEU A 30 -2.87 28.27 12.91
C LEU A 30 -2.12 28.55 11.59
N GLY A 31 -0.79 28.73 11.62
CA GLY A 31 0.01 29.02 10.41
C GLY A 31 -0.25 30.39 9.78
N VAL A 32 -0.66 31.40 10.57
CA VAL A 32 -1.01 32.75 10.10
C VAL A 32 -0.23 33.82 10.87
N THR A 33 -0.42 35.11 10.57
CA THR A 33 0.20 36.21 11.32
C THR A 33 -0.60 36.61 12.56
N PRO A 34 0.03 37.12 13.64
CA PRO A 34 -0.67 37.60 14.84
C PRO A 34 -1.68 38.73 14.53
N ALA A 35 -1.38 39.55 13.53
CA ALA A 35 -2.28 40.58 13.03
C ALA A 35 -3.56 39.98 12.39
N ALA A 36 -3.46 38.84 11.69
CA ALA A 36 -4.61 38.14 11.13
C ALA A 36 -5.51 37.56 12.22
N VAL A 37 -4.95 36.90 13.24
CA VAL A 37 -5.72 36.40 14.40
C VAL A 37 -6.45 37.55 15.10
N SER A 38 -5.74 38.64 15.40
CA SER A 38 -6.32 39.84 16.03
C SER A 38 -7.41 40.49 15.17
N LYS A 39 -7.31 40.43 13.83
CA LYS A 39 -8.35 40.90 12.90
C LYS A 39 -9.58 39.98 12.92
N SER A 40 -9.41 38.67 12.87
CA SER A 40 -10.50 37.68 12.90
C SER A 40 -11.30 37.74 14.20
N ILE A 41 -10.63 37.91 15.35
CA ILE A 41 -11.31 38.01 16.65
C ILE A 41 -12.12 39.32 16.73
N ARG A 42 -11.55 40.46 16.30
CA ARG A 42 -12.32 41.73 16.24
C ARG A 42 -13.54 41.64 15.32
N GLN A 43 -13.44 40.92 14.21
CA GLN A 43 -14.59 40.67 13.32
C GLN A 43 -15.64 39.76 13.96
N LEU A 44 -15.25 38.83 14.82
CA LEU A 44 -16.17 37.99 15.57
C LEU A 44 -16.90 38.79 16.66
N GLU A 45 -16.16 39.54 17.48
CA GLU A 45 -16.68 40.44 18.51
C GLU A 45 -17.67 41.45 17.92
N GLN A 46 -17.31 42.12 16.81
CA GLN A 46 -18.18 43.07 16.12
C GLN A 46 -19.47 42.43 15.57
N ARG A 47 -19.42 41.17 15.12
CA ARG A 47 -20.59 40.45 14.59
C ARG A 47 -21.50 39.91 15.68
N LEU A 48 -20.96 39.58 16.85
CA LEU A 48 -21.73 39.09 17.99
C LEU A 48 -22.22 40.22 18.91
N GLY A 49 -21.65 41.43 18.79
CA GLY A 49 -22.00 42.59 19.63
C GLY A 49 -21.44 42.53 21.04
N ILE A 50 -20.50 41.62 21.30
CA ILE A 50 -19.90 41.35 22.62
C ILE A 50 -18.37 41.36 22.52
N VAL A 51 -17.71 41.79 23.60
CA VAL A 51 -16.24 41.69 23.72
C VAL A 51 -15.92 40.31 24.29
N LEU A 52 -15.01 39.58 23.63
CA LEU A 52 -14.66 38.19 23.99
C LEU A 52 -13.33 38.10 24.73
N PHE A 53 -12.48 39.13 24.64
CA PHE A 53 -11.19 39.20 25.33
C PHE A 53 -10.92 40.58 25.92
N VAL A 54 -10.48 40.61 27.18
CA VAL A 54 -9.77 41.75 27.78
C VAL A 54 -8.31 41.70 27.35
N ARG A 55 -7.76 42.82 26.88
CA ARG A 55 -6.41 42.90 26.30
C ARG A 55 -5.69 44.14 26.79
N ASN A 56 -4.43 43.99 27.18
CA ASN A 56 -3.47 45.09 27.28
C ASN A 56 -2.14 44.69 26.62
N THR A 57 -1.07 45.47 26.83
CA THR A 57 0.25 45.20 26.24
C THR A 57 0.97 43.97 26.81
N HIS A 58 0.45 43.34 27.87
CA HIS A 58 1.11 42.26 28.60
C HIS A 58 0.28 40.98 28.76
N PHE A 59 -1.05 41.03 28.65
CA PHE A 59 -1.91 39.85 28.70
C PHE A 59 -3.15 39.93 27.79
N VAL A 60 -3.66 38.74 27.44
CA VAL A 60 -4.92 38.51 26.73
C VAL A 60 -5.68 37.45 27.51
N VAL A 61 -6.84 37.82 28.07
CA VAL A 61 -7.69 36.94 28.89
C VAL A 61 -9.12 37.01 28.38
N LEU A 62 -9.85 35.91 28.45
CA LEU A 62 -11.27 35.87 28.06
C LEU A 62 -12.12 36.76 28.98
N THR A 63 -13.18 37.33 28.43
CA THR A 63 -14.30 37.85 29.23
C THR A 63 -15.17 36.69 29.74
N GLU A 64 -16.17 36.99 30.58
CA GLU A 64 -17.13 35.99 31.03
C GLU A 64 -17.94 35.45 29.85
N GLU A 65 -18.35 36.32 28.93
CA GLU A 65 -19.01 35.98 27.66
C GLU A 65 -18.07 35.21 26.71
N GLY A 66 -16.79 35.56 26.69
CA GLY A 66 -15.76 34.83 25.95
C GLY A 66 -15.53 33.41 26.48
N THR A 67 -15.62 33.23 27.79
CA THR A 67 -15.49 31.92 28.44
C THR A 67 -16.72 31.05 28.13
N ALA A 68 -17.93 31.59 28.32
CA ALA A 68 -19.17 30.89 27.98
C ALA A 68 -19.22 30.48 26.49
N LEU A 69 -18.87 31.39 25.56
CA LEU A 69 -18.82 31.08 24.13
C LEU A 69 -17.78 30.01 23.80
N ARG A 70 -16.60 30.05 24.43
CA ARG A 70 -15.56 29.02 24.25
C ARG A 70 -16.09 27.66 24.68
N ASP A 71 -16.69 27.56 25.85
CA ASP A 71 -17.08 26.28 26.44
C ASP A 71 -18.29 25.64 25.72
N GLU A 72 -19.17 26.44 25.11
CA GLU A 72 -20.20 25.92 24.19
C GLU A 72 -19.65 25.54 22.80
N VAL A 73 -18.74 26.33 22.23
CA VAL A 73 -18.29 26.15 20.83
C VAL A 73 -17.14 25.16 20.68
N ALA A 74 -16.24 25.04 21.65
CA ALA A 74 -15.08 24.15 21.56
C ALA A 74 -15.47 22.66 21.40
N PRO A 75 -16.46 22.09 22.13
CA PRO A 75 -16.89 20.71 21.93
C PRO A 75 -17.52 20.49 20.55
N LEU A 76 -18.30 21.46 20.06
CA LEU A 76 -18.93 21.41 18.74
C LEU A 76 -17.89 21.50 17.61
N TRP A 77 -16.87 22.34 17.78
CA TRP A 77 -15.76 22.47 16.83
C TRP A 77 -14.87 21.21 16.83
N GLN A 78 -14.59 20.63 18.00
CA GLN A 78 -13.89 19.34 18.09
C GLN A 78 -14.69 18.21 17.41
N ALA A 79 -16.00 18.12 17.65
CA ALA A 79 -16.87 17.13 17.00
C ALA A 79 -16.91 17.33 15.46
N LEU A 80 -16.95 18.58 14.99
CA LEU A 80 -16.90 18.89 13.56
C LEU A 80 -15.55 18.52 12.94
N ASN A 81 -14.43 18.87 13.58
CA ASN A 81 -13.09 18.48 13.13
C ASN A 81 -12.92 16.95 13.13
N GLN A 82 -13.40 16.23 14.15
CA GLN A 82 -13.38 14.77 14.18
C GLN A 82 -14.20 14.17 13.03
N ALA A 83 -15.37 14.75 12.71
CA ALA A 83 -16.20 14.32 11.59
C ALA A 83 -15.61 14.63 10.20
N LEU A 84 -14.80 15.70 10.08
CA LEU A 84 -14.13 16.10 8.83
C LEU A 84 -12.79 15.36 8.60
N VAL A 85 -12.06 15.04 9.68
CA VAL A 85 -10.78 14.32 9.61
C VAL A 85 -10.99 12.80 9.44
N ASN A 86 -12.08 12.24 9.98
CA ASN A 86 -12.38 10.80 9.92
C ASN A 86 -13.78 10.51 9.31
N PRO A 87 -13.94 10.59 7.97
CA PRO A 87 -15.15 10.13 7.29
C PRO A 87 -15.21 8.59 7.27
N GLY A 88 -15.51 7.98 8.42
CA GLY A 88 -15.59 6.52 8.57
C GLY A 88 -15.35 5.98 9.99
N SER A 89 -15.39 6.82 11.04
CA SER A 89 -15.13 6.39 12.41
C SER A 89 -16.04 5.26 12.90
N GLU A 90 -15.51 4.39 13.77
CA GLU A 90 -16.28 3.33 14.39
C GLU A 90 -17.47 3.90 15.20
N PRO A 91 -18.64 3.25 15.15
CA PRO A 91 -19.79 3.61 15.98
C PRO A 91 -19.41 3.70 17.46
N SER A 92 -19.74 4.83 18.09
CA SER A 92 -19.31 5.16 19.45
C SER A 92 -20.31 6.06 20.16
N GLY A 93 -20.29 6.04 21.50
CA GLY A 93 -21.16 6.83 22.37
C GLY A 93 -22.32 6.03 22.98
N LEU A 94 -23.19 6.72 23.73
CA LEU A 94 -24.30 6.11 24.46
C LEU A 94 -25.54 5.94 23.56
N LEU A 95 -26.05 4.71 23.44
CA LEU A 95 -27.28 4.36 22.74
C LEU A 95 -28.39 4.07 23.77
N ARG A 96 -29.45 4.88 23.75
CA ARG A 96 -30.66 4.71 24.58
C ARG A 96 -31.69 3.87 23.86
N VAL A 97 -31.98 2.70 24.40
CA VAL A 97 -32.93 1.74 23.85
C VAL A 97 -34.11 1.56 24.81
N SER A 98 -35.33 1.64 24.30
CA SER A 98 -36.54 1.24 25.02
C SER A 98 -37.11 -0.02 24.37
N VAL A 99 -37.50 -1.02 25.17
CA VAL A 99 -38.00 -2.29 24.65
C VAL A 99 -39.10 -2.86 25.55
N ILE A 100 -40.07 -3.58 24.98
CA ILE A 100 -41.01 -4.36 25.79
C ILE A 100 -40.26 -5.45 26.59
N PRO A 101 -40.57 -5.67 27.89
CA PRO A 101 -39.73 -6.49 28.78
C PRO A 101 -39.37 -7.89 28.26
N GLY A 102 -40.35 -8.63 27.73
CA GLY A 102 -40.15 -10.00 27.24
C GLY A 102 -39.17 -10.11 26.09
N PHE A 103 -39.42 -9.36 25.01
CA PHE A 103 -38.50 -9.31 23.86
C PHE A 103 -37.13 -8.74 24.27
N GLY A 104 -37.12 -7.76 25.19
CA GLY A 104 -35.90 -7.24 25.79
C GLY A 104 -35.05 -8.35 26.44
N ARG A 105 -35.65 -9.10 27.36
CA ARG A 105 -34.98 -10.13 28.16
C ARG A 105 -34.60 -11.37 27.36
N HIS A 106 -35.51 -11.89 26.55
CA HIS A 106 -35.35 -13.20 25.89
C HIS A 106 -34.74 -13.13 24.49
N CYS A 107 -34.88 -12.00 23.78
CA CYS A 107 -34.39 -11.84 22.40
C CYS A 107 -33.26 -10.81 22.27
N LEU A 108 -33.41 -9.62 22.86
CA LEU A 108 -32.45 -8.52 22.67
C LEU A 108 -31.18 -8.67 23.54
N MET A 109 -31.31 -9.00 24.82
CA MET A 109 -30.16 -9.14 25.74
C MET A 109 -29.08 -10.12 25.25
N PRO A 110 -29.40 -11.31 24.69
CA PRO A 110 -28.40 -12.19 24.07
C PRO A 110 -27.59 -11.52 22.94
N LEU A 111 -28.25 -10.69 22.11
CA LEU A 111 -27.64 -10.04 20.95
C LEU A 111 -26.77 -8.83 21.32
N LEU A 112 -27.11 -8.11 22.40
CA LEU A 112 -26.35 -6.92 22.83
C LEU A 112 -24.88 -7.25 23.15
N ALA A 113 -24.58 -8.44 23.68
CA ALA A 113 -23.21 -8.87 23.98
C ALA A 113 -22.36 -9.10 22.71
N GLU A 114 -22.96 -9.56 21.61
CA GLU A 114 -22.27 -9.67 20.33
C GLU A 114 -22.12 -8.30 19.65
N PHE A 115 -23.17 -7.47 19.69
CA PHE A 115 -23.11 -6.13 19.15
C PHE A 115 -22.05 -5.27 19.86
N GLN A 116 -21.92 -5.37 21.19
CA GLN A 116 -20.89 -4.64 21.94
C GLN A 116 -19.47 -5.16 21.67
N ARG A 117 -19.28 -6.47 21.45
CA ARG A 117 -17.98 -7.01 20.97
C ARG A 117 -17.60 -6.46 19.61
N ARG A 118 -18.58 -6.24 18.73
CA ARG A 118 -18.38 -5.69 17.37
C ARG A 118 -18.22 -4.17 17.35
N TYR A 119 -18.75 -3.45 18.34
CA TYR A 119 -18.70 -2.00 18.46
C TYR A 119 -18.37 -1.59 19.92
N PRO A 120 -17.12 -1.80 20.38
CA PRO A 120 -16.75 -1.69 21.80
C PRO A 120 -16.83 -0.26 22.37
N LEU A 121 -16.90 0.74 21.50
CA LEU A 121 -17.03 2.15 21.87
C LEU A 121 -18.50 2.59 22.06
N ILE A 122 -19.49 1.72 21.79
CA ILE A 122 -20.90 1.95 22.13
C ILE A 122 -21.16 1.52 23.57
N ARG A 123 -21.86 2.37 24.31
CA ARG A 123 -22.44 2.08 25.63
C ARG A 123 -23.97 1.98 25.49
N PHE A 124 -24.63 1.16 26.30
CA PHE A 124 -26.08 1.02 26.29
C PHE A 124 -26.73 1.61 27.54
N GLU A 125 -27.88 2.22 27.36
CA GLU A 125 -28.82 2.59 28.42
C GLU A 125 -30.18 2.01 28.00
N LEU A 126 -30.69 1.03 28.75
CA LEU A 126 -31.81 0.18 28.36
C LEU A 126 -32.98 0.35 29.34
N SER A 127 -34.14 0.80 28.84
CA SER A 127 -35.42 0.79 29.56
C SER A 127 -36.27 -0.38 29.08
N MET A 128 -36.75 -1.20 30.01
CA MET A 128 -37.66 -2.32 29.77
C MET A 128 -39.03 -2.02 30.37
N GLU A 129 -39.88 -1.31 29.62
CA GLU A 129 -41.17 -0.82 30.11
C GLU A 129 -42.28 -1.09 29.09
N ALA A 130 -43.41 -1.64 29.55
CA ALA A 130 -44.56 -1.96 28.70
C ALA A 130 -45.47 -0.74 28.46
N ARG A 131 -44.89 0.39 28.02
CA ARG A 131 -45.60 1.65 27.73
C ARG A 131 -45.24 2.24 26.37
N SER A 132 -46.02 3.22 25.92
CA SER A 132 -45.62 4.09 24.82
C SER A 132 -44.57 5.11 25.30
N VAL A 133 -43.57 5.39 24.46
CA VAL A 133 -42.48 6.33 24.77
C VAL A 133 -42.38 7.44 23.72
N ASN A 134 -42.04 8.65 24.15
CA ASN A 134 -41.77 9.79 23.27
C ASN A 134 -40.26 9.88 23.02
N LEU A 135 -39.83 9.38 21.85
CA LEU A 135 -38.42 9.30 21.46
C LEU A 135 -37.66 10.64 21.61
N ILE A 136 -38.30 11.77 21.27
CA ILE A 136 -37.67 13.09 21.26
C ILE A 136 -37.60 13.66 22.68
N ALA A 137 -38.71 13.64 23.42
CA ALA A 137 -38.77 14.22 24.75
C ALA A 137 -37.97 13.41 25.78
N GLU A 138 -37.98 12.08 25.68
CA GLU A 138 -37.30 11.16 26.58
C GLU A 138 -35.86 10.84 26.13
N ARG A 139 -35.39 11.44 25.02
CA ARG A 139 -34.05 11.26 24.44
C ARG A 139 -33.70 9.80 24.09
N ILE A 140 -34.71 8.99 23.75
CA ILE A 140 -34.54 7.58 23.38
C ILE A 140 -34.12 7.49 21.91
N ASP A 141 -33.00 6.83 21.63
CA ASP A 141 -32.47 6.68 20.26
C ASP A 141 -33.27 5.65 19.44
N VAL A 142 -33.70 4.55 20.09
CA VAL A 142 -34.49 3.47 19.47
C VAL A 142 -35.53 2.92 20.45
N ALA A 143 -36.77 2.70 19.99
CA ALA A 143 -37.80 1.98 20.75
C ALA A 143 -38.31 0.74 20.00
N ILE A 144 -38.49 -0.38 20.71
CA ILE A 144 -39.06 -1.64 20.21
C ILE A 144 -40.34 -1.95 20.99
N GLY A 145 -41.46 -2.06 20.30
CA GLY A 145 -42.73 -2.38 20.95
C GLY A 145 -43.94 -2.39 20.02
N TYR A 146 -45.09 -2.74 20.59
CA TYR A 146 -46.36 -2.70 19.89
C TYR A 146 -46.80 -1.23 19.61
N ARG A 147 -47.83 -1.09 18.78
CA ARG A 147 -48.14 0.12 17.99
C ARG A 147 -48.63 1.33 18.81
N THR A 148 -48.01 2.49 18.55
CA THR A 148 -48.35 3.88 18.93
C THR A 148 -47.25 4.80 18.36
N VAL A 149 -47.44 6.08 17.97
CA VAL A 149 -48.62 6.90 17.59
C VAL A 149 -48.30 7.53 16.20
N ARG A 150 -49.24 8.22 15.51
CA ARG A 150 -48.91 9.02 14.30
C ARG A 150 -48.18 10.34 14.67
N ASP A 151 -46.86 10.31 14.64
CA ASP A 151 -46.02 11.52 14.52
C ASP A 151 -45.17 11.40 13.24
N ASN A 152 -45.28 12.38 12.34
CA ASN A 152 -44.53 12.40 11.07
C ASN A 152 -43.01 12.55 11.26
N ARG A 153 -42.53 12.75 12.50
CA ARG A 153 -41.12 12.82 12.88
C ARG A 153 -40.56 11.49 13.39
N VAL A 154 -41.29 10.38 13.29
CA VAL A 154 -40.85 9.04 13.71
C VAL A 154 -40.89 8.08 12.54
N VAL A 155 -39.78 7.39 12.29
CA VAL A 155 -39.72 6.24 11.37
C VAL A 155 -40.01 4.98 12.16
N ALA A 156 -40.95 4.16 11.67
CA ALA A 156 -41.26 2.85 12.22
C ALA A 156 -41.05 1.78 11.14
N ARG A 157 -40.45 0.65 11.52
CA ARG A 157 -40.28 -0.54 10.67
C ARG A 157 -40.75 -1.79 11.41
N GLU A 158 -41.22 -2.76 10.66
CA GLU A 158 -41.57 -4.08 11.17
C GLU A 158 -40.31 -4.82 11.62
N LEU A 159 -40.40 -5.52 12.76
CA LEU A 159 -39.26 -6.23 13.37
C LEU A 159 -39.51 -7.73 13.56
N TYR A 160 -40.65 -8.10 14.13
CA TYR A 160 -40.95 -9.49 14.47
C TYR A 160 -42.46 -9.71 14.57
N THR A 161 -42.92 -10.89 14.14
CA THR A 161 -44.33 -11.30 14.16
C THR A 161 -44.53 -12.30 15.29
N SER A 162 -45.15 -11.87 16.39
CA SER A 162 -45.30 -12.69 17.60
C SER A 162 -46.57 -13.52 17.57
N ASN A 163 -46.42 -14.82 17.82
CA ASN A 163 -47.53 -15.75 18.00
C ASN A 163 -47.79 -15.96 19.49
N MET A 164 -49.05 -16.13 19.87
CA MET A 164 -49.42 -16.52 21.23
C MET A 164 -49.46 -18.05 21.33
N VAL A 165 -48.89 -18.61 22.39
CA VAL A 165 -48.75 -20.06 22.60
C VAL A 165 -49.31 -20.45 23.97
N THR A 166 -50.12 -21.50 23.99
CA THR A 166 -50.62 -22.13 25.23
C THR A 166 -49.69 -23.27 25.64
N ALA A 167 -49.25 -23.31 26.90
CA ALA A 167 -48.34 -24.35 27.39
C ALA A 167 -48.54 -24.67 28.87
N ALA A 168 -48.11 -25.86 29.28
CA ALA A 168 -48.04 -26.28 30.69
C ALA A 168 -46.87 -27.25 30.89
N SER A 169 -46.41 -27.46 32.13
CA SER A 169 -45.36 -28.45 32.38
C SER A 169 -45.88 -29.89 32.28
N PRO A 170 -45.06 -30.86 31.82
CA PRO A 170 -45.47 -32.27 31.79
C PRO A 170 -45.95 -32.82 33.13
N ALA A 171 -45.40 -32.31 34.25
CA ALA A 171 -45.83 -32.69 35.60
C ALA A 171 -47.28 -32.27 35.89
N TYR A 172 -47.67 -31.04 35.52
CA TYR A 172 -49.06 -30.57 35.65
C TYR A 172 -50.00 -31.41 34.78
N LEU A 173 -49.62 -31.65 33.51
CA LEU A 173 -50.43 -32.42 32.56
C LEU A 173 -50.59 -33.89 32.96
N ALA A 174 -49.58 -34.50 33.60
CA ALA A 174 -49.66 -35.85 34.13
C ALA A 174 -50.61 -35.97 35.35
N GLN A 175 -50.74 -34.90 36.15
CA GLN A 175 -51.60 -34.88 37.33
C GLN A 175 -53.05 -34.46 37.04
N HIS A 176 -53.26 -33.53 36.10
CA HIS A 176 -54.56 -32.91 35.82
C HIS A 176 -55.16 -33.30 34.46
N GLY A 177 -54.45 -34.08 33.65
CA GLY A 177 -54.82 -34.35 32.26
C GLY A 177 -54.32 -33.27 31.30
N THR A 178 -54.43 -33.55 30.00
CA THR A 178 -54.10 -32.59 28.93
C THR A 178 -55.37 -32.13 28.24
N PRO A 179 -55.69 -30.82 28.24
CA PRO A 179 -56.87 -30.32 27.54
C PRO A 179 -56.73 -30.53 26.04
N GLN A 180 -57.79 -30.99 25.40
CA GLN A 180 -57.87 -31.24 23.97
C GLN A 180 -58.61 -30.10 23.25
N THR A 181 -59.55 -29.41 23.92
CA THR A 181 -60.25 -28.25 23.38
C THR A 181 -60.15 -27.02 24.30
N PRO A 182 -60.42 -25.81 23.79
CA PRO A 182 -60.51 -24.58 24.60
C PRO A 182 -61.40 -24.68 25.84
N GLU A 183 -62.53 -25.36 25.73
CA GLU A 183 -63.56 -25.46 26.75
C GLU A 183 -63.08 -26.25 27.98
N ASP A 184 -62.18 -27.22 27.78
CA ASP A 184 -61.51 -27.99 28.85
C ASP A 184 -60.76 -27.08 29.83
N LEU A 185 -60.33 -25.87 29.42
CA LEU A 185 -59.61 -24.94 30.30
C LEU A 185 -60.43 -24.45 31.50
N SER A 186 -61.76 -24.57 31.46
CA SER A 186 -62.63 -24.28 32.61
C SER A 186 -62.34 -25.19 33.81
N GLU A 187 -61.96 -26.45 33.55
CA GLU A 187 -61.59 -27.46 34.55
C GLU A 187 -60.08 -27.42 34.91
N HIS A 188 -59.30 -26.53 34.28
CA HIS A 188 -57.87 -26.37 34.53
C HIS A 188 -57.53 -25.04 35.22
N ARG A 189 -56.39 -25.05 35.92
CA ARG A 189 -55.82 -23.86 36.57
C ARG A 189 -55.13 -23.01 35.52
N CYS A 190 -55.66 -21.81 35.26
CA CYS A 190 -55.08 -20.89 34.29
C CYS A 190 -54.29 -19.78 35.00
N LEU A 191 -53.10 -19.48 34.48
CA LEU A 191 -52.17 -18.50 35.03
C LEU A 191 -52.18 -17.26 34.11
N ILE A 192 -52.83 -16.18 34.54
CA ILE A 192 -53.27 -15.06 33.69
C ILE A 192 -52.39 -13.82 33.86
N HIS A 193 -51.99 -13.20 32.75
CA HIS A 193 -51.27 -11.92 32.77
C HIS A 193 -52.21 -10.75 33.02
N ARG A 194 -51.78 -9.78 33.84
CA ARG A 194 -52.43 -8.47 34.00
C ARG A 194 -51.54 -7.38 33.42
N ASN A 195 -52.04 -6.60 32.47
CA ASN A 195 -51.29 -5.51 31.89
C ASN A 195 -51.13 -4.36 32.91
N SER A 196 -49.90 -4.09 33.35
CA SER A 196 -49.58 -3.06 34.35
C SER A 196 -49.96 -1.63 33.95
N GLY A 197 -50.05 -1.34 32.64
CA GLY A 197 -50.37 0.00 32.12
C GLY A 197 -51.87 0.25 31.93
N THR A 198 -52.70 -0.80 31.80
CA THR A 198 -54.16 -0.66 31.59
C THR A 198 -55.01 -1.33 32.66
N GLY A 199 -54.40 -2.10 33.57
CA GLY A 199 -55.07 -2.87 34.63
C GLY A 199 -55.85 -4.09 34.14
N ARG A 200 -56.01 -4.28 32.83
CA ARG A 200 -56.82 -5.36 32.23
C ARG A 200 -56.11 -6.71 32.35
N LEU A 201 -56.88 -7.76 32.60
CA LEU A 201 -56.43 -9.14 32.40
C LEU A 201 -56.26 -9.41 30.90
N GLN A 202 -55.28 -10.21 30.55
CA GLN A 202 -55.08 -10.70 29.20
C GLN A 202 -56.22 -11.65 28.86
N GLN A 203 -57.01 -11.30 27.84
CA GLN A 203 -58.00 -12.19 27.28
C GLN A 203 -57.31 -13.32 26.52
N TRP A 204 -57.72 -14.54 26.79
CA TRP A 204 -57.39 -15.71 25.99
C TRP A 204 -58.46 -15.76 24.89
N MET A 205 -58.08 -16.03 23.64
CA MET A 205 -59.00 -16.07 22.49
C MET A 205 -58.57 -17.15 21.50
N ASN A 206 -59.51 -17.66 20.72
CA ASN A 206 -59.28 -18.51 19.55
C ASN A 206 -60.18 -17.97 18.44
N ASN A 207 -59.64 -17.74 17.23
CA ASN A 207 -60.34 -17.25 16.03
C ASN A 207 -61.83 -16.90 16.21
N GLU A 208 -62.08 -15.63 16.59
CA GLU A 208 -63.40 -14.99 16.78
C GLU A 208 -64.23 -15.37 18.03
N THR A 209 -63.78 -16.30 18.88
CA THR A 209 -64.44 -16.64 20.16
C THR A 209 -63.53 -16.37 21.36
N LEU A 210 -64.06 -15.69 22.38
CA LEU A 210 -63.44 -15.58 23.70
C LEU A 210 -63.59 -16.91 24.44
N PHE A 211 -62.55 -17.33 25.18
CA PHE A 211 -62.72 -18.39 26.18
C PHE A 211 -63.63 -17.85 27.29
N ASP A 212 -64.66 -18.61 27.70
CA ASP A 212 -65.41 -18.31 28.93
C ASP A 212 -64.43 -18.25 30.11
N GLU A 213 -64.59 -17.25 30.99
CA GLU A 213 -63.54 -16.75 31.89
C GLU A 213 -62.69 -17.88 32.52
N PRO A 214 -61.47 -18.15 32.01
CA PRO A 214 -60.69 -19.30 32.45
C PRO A 214 -60.31 -19.11 33.92
N SER A 215 -60.34 -20.21 34.70
CA SER A 215 -60.21 -20.11 36.16
C SER A 215 -58.88 -19.43 36.53
N ALA A 216 -58.97 -18.19 37.03
CA ALA A 216 -57.83 -17.28 37.17
C ALA A 216 -57.01 -17.60 38.43
N TRP A 217 -56.51 -18.83 38.51
CA TRP A 217 -55.89 -19.45 39.67
C TRP A 217 -54.65 -18.71 40.16
N PHE A 218 -53.94 -18.06 39.23
CA PHE A 218 -52.84 -17.16 39.53
C PHE A 218 -52.87 -15.98 38.56
N ILE A 219 -52.69 -14.76 39.07
CA ILE A 219 -52.65 -13.54 38.26
C ILE A 219 -51.34 -12.82 38.53
N SER A 220 -50.58 -12.52 37.47
CA SER A 220 -49.31 -11.82 37.56
C SER A 220 -49.24 -10.64 36.59
N THR A 221 -48.66 -9.53 37.02
CA THR A 221 -48.28 -8.42 36.14
C THR A 221 -46.95 -8.66 35.39
N SER A 222 -46.22 -9.70 35.79
CA SER A 222 -44.96 -10.16 35.20
C SER A 222 -45.18 -11.47 34.43
N PRO A 223 -45.03 -11.48 33.08
CA PRO A 223 -45.10 -12.71 32.29
C PRO A 223 -44.04 -13.75 32.67
N ASP A 224 -42.81 -13.33 32.99
CA ASP A 224 -41.75 -14.26 33.44
C ASP A 224 -42.19 -15.06 34.66
N SER A 225 -42.88 -14.42 35.61
CA SER A 225 -43.39 -15.08 36.81
C SER A 225 -44.55 -16.07 36.53
N LEU A 226 -45.22 -15.94 35.39
CA LEU A 226 -46.17 -16.96 34.92
C LEU A 226 -45.44 -18.16 34.31
N VAL A 227 -44.33 -17.93 33.60
CA VAL A 227 -43.46 -19.01 33.08
C VAL A 227 -42.88 -19.82 34.23
N ASP A 228 -42.32 -19.17 35.25
CA ASP A 228 -41.80 -19.83 36.46
C ASP A 228 -42.89 -20.64 37.19
N ALA A 229 -44.11 -20.11 37.27
CA ALA A 229 -45.26 -20.81 37.86
C ALA A 229 -45.69 -22.04 37.04
N ALA A 230 -45.74 -21.95 35.71
CA ALA A 230 -46.06 -23.09 34.84
C ALA A 230 -44.98 -24.18 34.90
N LEU A 231 -43.70 -23.77 34.89
CA LEU A 231 -42.54 -24.65 35.09
C LEU A 231 -42.59 -25.38 36.44
N SER A 232 -43.10 -24.70 37.47
CA SER A 232 -43.32 -25.26 38.81
C SER A 232 -44.60 -26.11 38.94
N GLY A 233 -45.33 -26.34 37.84
CA GLY A 233 -46.53 -27.18 37.84
C GLY A 233 -47.79 -26.51 38.40
N MET A 234 -47.85 -25.18 38.48
CA MET A 234 -49.00 -24.48 39.08
C MET A 234 -50.24 -24.42 38.17
N GLY A 235 -50.07 -24.52 36.86
CA GLY A 235 -51.15 -24.42 35.88
C GLY A 235 -50.70 -24.18 34.44
N ILE A 236 -51.67 -23.84 33.60
CA ILE A 236 -51.53 -23.55 32.16
C ILE A 236 -51.25 -22.06 31.96
N ILE A 237 -50.38 -21.71 31.01
CA ILE A 237 -50.10 -20.34 30.58
C ILE A 237 -50.42 -20.12 29.11
N TYR A 238 -50.73 -18.86 28.79
CA TYR A 238 -50.90 -18.35 27.44
C TYR A 238 -50.07 -17.07 27.27
N LEU A 239 -48.94 -17.16 26.58
CA LEU A 239 -47.97 -16.07 26.42
C LEU A 239 -47.38 -16.04 25.01
N ALA A 240 -46.75 -14.92 24.66
CA ALA A 240 -46.01 -14.79 23.41
C ALA A 240 -44.91 -15.87 23.30
N ASP A 241 -44.76 -16.43 22.10
CA ASP A 241 -43.80 -17.44 21.68
C ASP A 241 -42.41 -17.29 22.31
N TRP A 242 -41.79 -16.11 22.24
CA TRP A 242 -40.45 -15.86 22.79
C TRP A 242 -40.27 -16.15 24.29
N TYR A 243 -41.34 -16.21 25.09
CA TYR A 243 -41.26 -16.63 26.50
C TYR A 243 -41.20 -18.16 26.64
N LEU A 244 -41.77 -18.89 25.68
CA LEU A 244 -42.11 -20.30 25.81
C LEU A 244 -41.28 -21.22 24.91
N THR A 245 -40.78 -20.73 23.77
CA THR A 245 -39.97 -21.51 22.81
C THR A 245 -38.84 -22.29 23.49
N ARG A 246 -38.08 -21.63 24.38
CA ARG A 246 -36.96 -22.26 25.08
C ARG A 246 -37.42 -23.29 26.13
N PRO A 247 -38.30 -22.98 27.08
CA PRO A 247 -38.90 -23.99 27.98
C PRO A 247 -39.51 -25.20 27.27
N ILE A 248 -40.12 -25.00 26.09
CA ILE A 248 -40.70 -26.08 25.27
C ILE A 248 -39.60 -26.92 24.60
N ALA A 249 -38.60 -26.29 24.00
CA ALA A 249 -37.46 -26.99 23.38
C ALA A 249 -36.62 -27.78 24.41
N GLU A 250 -36.53 -27.28 25.64
CA GLU A 250 -35.89 -27.99 26.78
C GLU A 250 -36.80 -29.08 27.41
N GLY A 251 -38.01 -29.31 26.88
CA GLY A 251 -38.96 -30.32 27.36
C GLY A 251 -39.58 -30.03 28.74
N LYS A 252 -39.38 -28.82 29.29
CA LYS A 252 -39.86 -28.41 30.62
C LYS A 252 -41.30 -27.91 30.58
N LEU A 253 -41.72 -27.36 29.45
CA LEU A 253 -43.11 -27.10 29.10
C LEU A 253 -43.47 -27.91 27.85
N GLN A 254 -44.76 -28.20 27.70
CA GLN A 254 -45.35 -28.80 26.51
C GLN A 254 -46.38 -27.82 25.96
N ALA A 255 -46.28 -27.48 24.67
CA ALA A 255 -47.30 -26.69 23.99
C ALA A 255 -48.56 -27.54 23.77
N ILE A 256 -49.71 -26.99 24.16
CA ILE A 256 -51.03 -27.63 24.13
C ILE A 256 -52.00 -26.74 23.34
N LEU A 257 -53.15 -27.30 22.92
CA LEU A 257 -54.15 -26.57 22.11
C LEU A 257 -53.56 -25.92 20.84
N GLN A 258 -52.64 -26.61 20.15
CA GLN A 258 -51.89 -26.03 19.01
C GLN A 258 -52.75 -25.76 17.75
N ASN A 259 -54.00 -26.25 17.71
CA ASN A 259 -54.94 -26.07 16.59
C ASN A 259 -55.81 -24.81 16.71
N THR A 260 -55.62 -23.99 17.75
CA THR A 260 -56.40 -22.77 17.99
C THR A 260 -55.56 -21.52 17.77
N ALA A 261 -55.48 -21.08 16.52
CA ALA A 261 -54.70 -19.91 16.13
C ALA A 261 -55.35 -18.60 16.61
N THR A 262 -54.52 -17.60 16.88
CA THR A 262 -54.93 -16.20 17.03
C THR A 262 -54.17 -15.32 16.05
N GLU A 263 -54.71 -14.11 15.77
CA GLU A 263 -54.01 -13.14 14.94
C GLU A 263 -52.64 -12.79 15.56
N PRO A 264 -51.54 -12.93 14.79
CA PRO A 264 -50.20 -12.64 15.30
C PRO A 264 -49.98 -11.14 15.50
N GLN A 265 -49.24 -10.79 16.55
CA GLN A 265 -49.00 -9.39 16.94
C GLN A 265 -47.68 -8.87 16.38
N GLN A 266 -47.75 -7.87 15.51
CA GLN A 266 -46.56 -7.26 14.91
C GLN A 266 -45.81 -6.33 15.88
N LEU A 267 -44.53 -6.63 16.09
CA LEU A 267 -43.58 -5.82 16.84
C LEU A 267 -42.84 -4.86 15.89
N TRP A 268 -42.63 -3.62 16.33
CA TRP A 268 -42.06 -2.55 15.52
C TRP A 268 -40.81 -1.95 16.17
N VAL A 269 -39.79 -1.65 15.37
CA VAL A 269 -38.66 -0.80 15.74
C VAL A 269 -38.90 0.64 15.28
N LYS A 270 -38.64 1.62 16.15
CA LYS A 270 -38.99 3.04 15.99
C LYS A 270 -37.79 3.93 16.31
N TYR A 271 -37.54 4.96 15.50
CA TYR A 271 -36.47 5.96 15.72
C TYR A 271 -36.85 7.32 15.11
N ALA A 272 -36.19 8.41 15.54
CA ALA A 272 -36.52 9.76 15.09
C ALA A 272 -36.10 10.03 13.63
N GLY A 273 -37.00 10.62 12.84
CA GLY A 273 -36.83 11.01 11.44
C GLY A 273 -36.02 12.30 11.29
N GLY A 274 -34.70 12.17 11.21
CA GLY A 274 -33.74 13.25 10.97
C GLY A 274 -32.37 12.68 10.60
N LYS A 275 -31.28 13.46 10.72
CA LYS A 275 -29.91 12.92 10.61
C LYS A 275 -29.69 11.87 11.71
N VAL A 276 -29.86 10.59 11.35
CA VAL A 276 -29.65 9.45 12.24
C VAL A 276 -28.21 9.49 12.78
N PRO A 277 -27.99 9.50 14.11
CA PRO A 277 -26.64 9.47 14.67
C PRO A 277 -25.83 8.28 14.13
N PRO A 278 -24.51 8.39 13.92
CA PRO A 278 -23.70 7.28 13.38
C PRO A 278 -23.83 5.97 14.16
N LYS A 279 -24.02 6.06 15.49
CA LYS A 279 -24.32 4.92 16.38
C LYS A 279 -25.61 4.15 16.06
N THR A 280 -26.54 4.75 15.32
CA THR A 280 -27.88 4.19 14.99
C THR A 280 -28.05 3.93 13.48
N ARG A 281 -27.06 4.25 12.65
CA ARG A 281 -27.17 4.23 11.18
C ARG A 281 -26.81 2.86 10.58
N ASP A 282 -27.72 2.30 9.79
CA ASP A 282 -27.67 1.08 8.94
C ASP A 282 -27.21 -0.26 9.57
N LYS A 283 -26.45 -0.26 10.67
CA LYS A 283 -25.86 -1.46 11.29
C LYS A 283 -26.71 -2.09 12.40
N TRP A 284 -27.53 -1.30 13.10
CA TRP A 284 -28.41 -1.81 14.16
C TRP A 284 -29.69 -2.45 13.59
N LEU A 285 -30.25 -1.84 12.53
CA LEU A 285 -31.39 -2.40 11.79
C LEU A 285 -31.06 -3.77 11.21
N HIS A 286 -29.87 -3.92 10.61
CA HIS A 286 -29.45 -5.21 10.06
C HIS A 286 -29.29 -6.29 11.15
N ALA A 287 -28.72 -5.95 12.32
CA ALA A 287 -28.63 -6.88 13.45
C ALA A 287 -30.02 -7.27 14.00
N ALA A 288 -31.01 -6.37 13.94
CA ALA A 288 -32.39 -6.62 14.34
C ALA A 288 -33.14 -7.50 13.32
N GLU A 289 -32.85 -7.35 12.02
CA GLU A 289 -33.34 -8.21 10.93
C GLU A 289 -32.82 -9.68 11.03
N TYR A 290 -31.70 -9.92 11.74
CA TYR A 290 -31.18 -11.29 12.01
C TYR A 290 -31.76 -11.96 13.27
N ALA A 291 -32.67 -11.31 14.01
CA ALA A 291 -33.34 -11.92 15.16
C ALA A 291 -34.10 -13.25 14.87
N PRO A 292 -34.72 -13.48 13.69
CA PRO A 292 -35.42 -14.73 13.40
C PRO A 292 -34.50 -15.97 13.38
N THR A 293 -33.27 -15.82 12.87
CA THR A 293 -32.33 -16.94 12.65
C THR A 293 -31.77 -17.60 13.91
N PHE A 294 -32.12 -17.11 15.10
CA PHE A 294 -31.73 -17.71 16.39
C PHE A 294 -32.69 -18.82 16.86
N VAL A 295 -33.93 -18.85 16.36
CA VAL A 295 -34.95 -19.84 16.77
C VAL A 295 -34.75 -21.19 16.09
N ASP A 296 -34.34 -21.21 14.81
CA ASP A 296 -34.24 -22.44 14.01
C ASP A 296 -33.00 -23.31 14.32
N ASN A 297 -31.99 -22.78 15.00
CA ASN A 297 -30.69 -23.46 15.18
C ASN A 297 -30.59 -24.36 16.43
N LEU A 298 -31.67 -24.58 17.17
CA LEU A 298 -31.71 -25.46 18.36
C LEU A 298 -32.10 -26.92 18.01
N LYS A 299 -31.25 -27.58 17.21
CA LYS A 299 -31.29 -29.05 17.00
C LYS A 299 -29.90 -29.66 16.81
N ILE A 300 -29.16 -29.90 17.89
CA ILE A 300 -28.03 -30.84 17.88
C ILE A 300 -28.08 -31.72 19.15
N ASN A 301 -27.97 -33.03 18.95
CA ASN A 301 -28.06 -34.05 20.00
C ASN A 301 -26.86 -34.01 20.96
N GLY A 302 -27.06 -34.56 22.16
CA GLY A 302 -26.05 -34.57 23.21
C GLY A 302 -24.89 -35.55 22.97
N GLU A 303 -23.70 -35.01 22.78
CA GLU A 303 -22.42 -35.57 23.24
C GLU A 303 -21.58 -34.42 23.81
N ILE A 304 -20.84 -34.64 24.90
CA ILE A 304 -20.05 -33.59 25.55
C ILE A 304 -18.76 -33.37 24.74
N MET A 305 -18.82 -32.52 23.73
CA MET A 305 -17.62 -32.09 23.00
C MET A 305 -16.70 -31.27 23.90
N THR A 306 -15.44 -31.68 23.98
CA THR A 306 -14.35 -30.87 24.53
C THR A 306 -13.97 -29.78 23.51
N PRO A 307 -13.95 -28.48 23.88
CA PRO A 307 -13.66 -27.41 22.93
C PRO A 307 -12.25 -27.49 22.34
N HIS A 308 -12.09 -26.93 21.13
CA HIS A 308 -10.78 -26.55 20.63
C HIS A 308 -10.50 -25.08 20.95
N VAL A 309 -9.34 -24.80 21.52
CA VAL A 309 -8.87 -23.43 21.77
C VAL A 309 -8.29 -22.86 20.49
N MET A 310 -8.88 -21.76 20.00
CA MET A 310 -8.24 -20.88 19.05
C MET A 310 -7.17 -20.07 19.77
N LYS A 311 -5.93 -20.21 19.33
CA LYS A 311 -4.86 -19.27 19.69
C LYS A 311 -4.96 -18.02 18.81
N ARG A 312 -4.35 -16.92 19.28
CA ARG A 312 -4.28 -15.64 18.54
C ARG A 312 -3.51 -15.70 17.21
N ASP A 313 -2.76 -16.77 16.97
CA ASP A 313 -2.08 -17.08 15.70
C ASP A 313 -2.98 -17.89 14.72
N GLY A 314 -4.25 -18.11 15.07
CA GLY A 314 -5.20 -18.90 14.30
C GLY A 314 -5.08 -20.42 14.50
N CYS A 315 -4.09 -20.91 15.26
CA CYS A 315 -3.90 -22.34 15.45
C CYS A 315 -4.92 -22.94 16.45
N LYS A 316 -5.55 -24.05 16.06
CA LYS A 316 -6.41 -24.86 16.94
C LYS A 316 -5.56 -25.79 17.80
N VAL A 317 -5.83 -25.83 19.11
CA VAL A 317 -5.27 -26.84 20.03
C VAL A 317 -6.37 -27.42 20.93
N PRO A 318 -6.24 -28.66 21.43
CA PRO A 318 -7.19 -29.20 22.40
C PRO A 318 -7.27 -28.34 23.67
N PHE A 319 -8.48 -28.10 24.17
CA PHE A 319 -8.69 -27.49 25.48
C PHE A 319 -8.16 -28.42 26.59
N THR A 320 -7.44 -27.84 27.55
CA THR A 320 -6.82 -28.57 28.67
C THR A 320 -6.88 -27.68 29.91
N SER A 321 -7.64 -28.09 30.93
CA SER A 321 -7.77 -27.38 32.22
C SER A 321 -6.44 -27.18 32.91
N GLU A 322 -5.52 -28.15 32.77
CA GLU A 322 -4.16 -28.11 33.31
C GLU A 322 -3.39 -26.83 32.92
N ARG A 323 -3.55 -26.35 31.67
CA ARG A 323 -2.87 -25.13 31.20
C ARG A 323 -3.41 -23.85 31.85
N ILE A 324 -4.67 -23.88 32.31
CA ILE A 324 -5.28 -22.79 33.06
C ILE A 324 -4.74 -22.83 34.49
N ARG A 325 -4.75 -24.03 35.12
CA ARG A 325 -4.20 -24.28 36.46
C ARG A 325 -2.73 -23.86 36.57
N GLU A 326 -1.86 -24.30 35.66
CA GLU A 326 -0.45 -23.90 35.61
C GLU A 326 -0.27 -22.37 35.53
N ALA A 327 -1.11 -21.67 34.75
CA ALA A 327 -0.99 -20.24 34.59
C ALA A 327 -1.37 -19.48 35.86
N ILE A 328 -2.40 -19.95 36.58
CA ILE A 328 -2.83 -19.38 37.86
C ILE A 328 -1.80 -19.70 38.96
N LEU A 329 -1.28 -20.93 39.04
CA LEU A 329 -0.26 -21.31 40.03
C LEU A 329 1.03 -20.49 39.91
N ARG A 330 1.46 -20.15 38.69
CA ARG A 330 2.62 -19.26 38.47
C ARG A 330 2.35 -17.84 38.97
N ALA A 331 1.13 -17.32 38.76
CA ALA A 331 0.73 -16.02 39.29
C ALA A 331 0.57 -16.04 40.83
N ALA A 332 0.07 -17.14 41.40
CA ALA A 332 -0.08 -17.33 42.85
C ALA A 332 1.28 -17.31 43.55
N LYS A 333 2.26 -18.05 43.00
CA LYS A 333 3.64 -18.03 43.47
C LYS A 333 4.29 -16.64 43.39
N ALA A 334 4.02 -15.89 42.32
CA ALA A 334 4.49 -14.51 42.17
C ALA A 334 3.82 -13.53 43.15
N ALA A 335 2.56 -13.77 43.50
CA ALA A 335 1.76 -12.97 44.44
C ALA A 335 1.93 -13.37 45.93
N GLY A 336 2.79 -14.35 46.22
CA GLY A 336 2.97 -14.88 47.58
C GLY A 336 1.74 -15.61 48.14
N VAL A 337 0.90 -16.18 47.28
CA VAL A 337 -0.31 -16.94 47.66
C VAL A 337 -0.04 -18.42 47.50
N ASP A 338 -0.10 -19.17 48.61
CA ASP A 338 0.08 -20.62 48.65
C ASP A 338 -1.27 -21.31 48.93
N ASP A 339 -2.12 -21.33 47.91
CA ASP A 339 -3.46 -21.92 47.95
C ASP A 339 -3.70 -22.67 46.62
N ALA A 340 -3.19 -23.89 46.55
CA ALA A 340 -3.26 -24.73 45.35
C ALA A 340 -4.69 -25.19 45.04
N ASP A 341 -5.51 -25.41 46.07
CA ASP A 341 -6.91 -25.84 45.94
C ASP A 341 -7.79 -24.73 45.38
N TYR A 342 -7.58 -23.47 45.80
CA TYR A 342 -8.20 -22.32 45.15
C TYR A 342 -7.77 -22.20 43.68
N CYS A 343 -6.48 -22.39 43.37
CA CYS A 343 -5.99 -22.33 41.98
C CYS A 343 -6.61 -23.43 41.08
N ALA A 344 -6.80 -24.64 41.61
CA ALA A 344 -7.50 -25.72 40.91
C ALA A 344 -9.00 -25.39 40.74
N THR A 345 -9.67 -24.93 41.80
CA THR A 345 -11.09 -24.55 41.77
C THR A 345 -11.37 -23.47 40.73
N VAL A 346 -10.52 -22.45 40.61
CA VAL A 346 -10.64 -21.41 39.58
C VAL A 346 -10.47 -21.99 38.17
N ALA A 347 -9.52 -22.91 37.97
CA ALA A 347 -9.30 -23.56 36.68
C ALA A 347 -10.48 -24.45 36.27
N ASP A 348 -11.09 -25.16 37.21
CA ASP A 348 -12.26 -26.03 36.98
C ASP A 348 -13.52 -25.21 36.67
N ILE A 349 -13.78 -24.13 37.42
CA ILE A 349 -14.90 -23.21 37.16
C ILE A 349 -14.79 -22.60 35.75
N VAL A 350 -13.59 -22.12 35.37
CA VAL A 350 -13.37 -21.61 34.00
C VAL A 350 -13.52 -22.72 32.96
N SER A 351 -13.07 -23.95 33.26
CA SER A 351 -13.24 -25.08 32.33
C SER A 351 -14.70 -25.46 32.12
N GLN A 352 -15.53 -25.39 33.17
CA GLN A 352 -16.98 -25.59 33.08
C GLN A 352 -17.67 -24.48 32.27
N GLN A 353 -17.25 -23.22 32.40
CA GLN A 353 -17.76 -22.10 31.58
C GLN A 353 -17.47 -22.25 30.07
N MET A 354 -16.47 -23.07 29.71
CA MET A 354 -16.08 -23.37 28.33
C MET A 354 -16.67 -24.69 27.81
N ALA A 355 -17.25 -25.53 28.67
CA ALA A 355 -17.82 -26.82 28.29
C ALA A 355 -19.01 -26.67 27.32
N GLY A 356 -19.23 -27.66 26.46
CA GLY A 356 -20.32 -27.67 25.47
C GLY A 356 -20.11 -26.75 24.26
N ARG A 357 -19.00 -25.98 24.21
CA ARG A 357 -18.60 -25.21 23.03
C ARG A 357 -17.74 -26.08 22.12
N SER A 358 -17.92 -25.97 20.79
CA SER A 358 -17.03 -26.64 19.83
C SER A 358 -15.67 -25.94 19.70
N GLN A 359 -15.64 -24.61 19.90
CA GLN A 359 -14.47 -23.75 19.74
C GLN A 359 -14.52 -22.58 20.74
N VAL A 360 -13.37 -22.17 21.27
CA VAL A 360 -13.24 -21.09 22.28
C VAL A 360 -12.00 -20.26 21.98
N ASP A 361 -12.06 -18.93 22.08
CA ASP A 361 -10.86 -18.09 21.90
C ASP A 361 -10.02 -18.00 23.17
N ILE A 362 -8.68 -17.98 23.02
CA ILE A 362 -7.75 -17.85 24.14
C ILE A 362 -7.93 -16.53 24.92
N GLY A 363 -8.49 -15.48 24.32
CA GLY A 363 -8.92 -14.24 24.97
C GLY A 363 -10.16 -14.43 25.86
N GLU A 364 -11.15 -15.22 25.43
CA GLU A 364 -12.32 -15.54 26.26
C GLU A 364 -11.93 -16.30 27.53
N ILE A 365 -10.99 -17.25 27.40
CA ILE A 365 -10.42 -18.00 28.53
C ILE A 365 -9.68 -17.05 29.49
N GLN A 366 -8.96 -16.05 28.98
CA GLN A 366 -8.25 -15.07 29.82
C GLN A 366 -9.22 -14.22 30.62
N VAL A 367 -10.22 -13.61 29.95
CA VAL A 367 -11.25 -12.79 30.61
C VAL A 367 -12.03 -13.61 31.65
N ALA A 368 -12.30 -14.89 31.39
CA ALA A 368 -12.93 -15.77 32.37
C ALA A 368 -12.06 -16.00 33.61
N VAL A 369 -10.75 -16.28 33.45
CA VAL A 369 -9.81 -16.41 34.59
C VAL A 369 -9.67 -15.08 35.35
N GLU A 370 -9.53 -13.96 34.65
CA GLU A 370 -9.39 -12.63 35.24
C GLU A 370 -10.63 -12.27 36.08
N ASN A 371 -11.83 -12.46 35.53
CA ASN A 371 -13.08 -12.25 36.26
C ASN A 371 -13.20 -13.18 37.49
N GLN A 372 -12.84 -14.46 37.36
CA GLN A 372 -12.95 -15.42 38.46
C GLN A 372 -11.95 -15.12 39.59
N LEU A 373 -10.72 -14.71 39.26
CA LEU A 373 -9.73 -14.26 40.25
C LEU A 373 -10.13 -12.91 40.88
N MET A 374 -10.64 -11.97 40.08
CA MET A 374 -11.12 -10.66 40.56
C MET A 374 -12.36 -10.78 41.46
N ALA A 375 -13.20 -11.79 41.26
CA ALA A 375 -14.33 -12.10 42.15
C ALA A 375 -13.88 -12.71 43.49
N GLY A 376 -12.79 -13.50 43.50
CA GLY A 376 -12.33 -14.22 44.69
C GLY A 376 -11.58 -13.40 45.74
N ASN A 377 -11.10 -14.07 46.78
CA ASN A 377 -10.54 -13.44 47.99
C ASN A 377 -9.13 -12.86 47.77
N TYR A 378 -8.32 -13.46 46.91
CA TYR A 378 -6.92 -13.07 46.70
C TYR A 378 -6.76 -11.99 45.62
N LYS A 379 -7.11 -10.73 45.92
CA LYS A 379 -7.00 -9.62 44.96
C LYS A 379 -5.56 -9.42 44.43
N GLN A 380 -4.54 -9.70 45.25
CA GLN A 380 -3.13 -9.67 44.84
C GLN A 380 -2.77 -10.71 43.76
N LEU A 381 -3.38 -11.90 43.80
CA LEU A 381 -3.24 -12.93 42.77
C LEU A 381 -3.92 -12.50 41.47
N ALA A 382 -5.13 -11.94 41.55
CA ALA A 382 -5.82 -11.39 40.38
C ALA A 382 -4.98 -10.31 39.67
N ARG A 383 -4.42 -9.37 40.45
CA ARG A 383 -3.51 -8.33 39.94
C ARG A 383 -2.25 -8.90 39.29
N ALA A 384 -1.56 -9.82 39.98
CA ALA A 384 -0.35 -10.45 39.45
C ALA A 384 -0.61 -11.27 38.18
N TYR A 385 -1.79 -11.90 38.07
CA TYR A 385 -2.21 -12.59 36.85
C TYR A 385 -2.42 -11.59 35.70
N ILE A 386 -3.19 -10.51 35.92
CA ILE A 386 -3.47 -9.48 34.91
C ILE A 386 -2.17 -8.81 34.44
N GLU A 387 -1.30 -8.38 35.35
CA GLU A 387 0.00 -7.76 35.02
C GLU A 387 0.87 -8.74 34.21
N TYR A 388 0.99 -10.00 34.63
CA TYR A 388 1.72 -11.04 33.88
C TYR A 388 1.13 -11.34 32.49
N ARG A 389 -0.21 -11.28 32.32
CA ARG A 389 -0.84 -11.44 30.99
C ARG A 389 -0.58 -10.22 30.10
N HIS A 390 -0.69 -9.01 30.64
CA HIS A 390 -0.42 -7.76 29.93
C HIS A 390 1.03 -7.70 29.45
N ASP A 391 2.00 -7.95 30.34
CA ASP A 391 3.42 -8.02 30.02
C ASP A 391 3.71 -9.10 28.97
N ARG A 392 3.09 -10.28 29.10
CA ARG A 392 3.26 -11.38 28.14
C ARG A 392 2.65 -11.06 26.77
N ASP A 393 1.58 -10.28 26.73
CA ASP A 393 0.94 -9.88 25.49
C ASP A 393 1.70 -8.76 24.79
N ILE A 394 2.22 -7.78 25.53
CA ILE A 394 3.22 -6.82 25.03
C ILE A 394 4.46 -7.55 24.53
N GLU A 395 4.98 -8.54 25.26
CA GLU A 395 6.11 -9.37 24.83
C GLU A 395 5.81 -10.20 23.59
N ARG A 396 4.56 -10.62 23.36
CA ARG A 396 4.13 -11.30 22.13
C ARG A 396 4.01 -10.32 20.97
N GLU A 397 3.50 -9.12 21.23
CA GLU A 397 3.39 -8.07 20.22
C GLU A 397 4.77 -7.60 19.76
N LYS A 398 5.72 -7.41 20.69
CA LYS A 398 7.15 -7.19 20.42
C LYS A 398 7.82 -8.34 19.64
N ARG A 399 7.34 -9.58 19.79
CA ARG A 399 7.78 -10.75 19.01
C ARG A 399 7.08 -10.87 17.66
N GLY A 400 6.07 -10.05 17.38
CA GLY A 400 5.45 -9.99 16.07
C GLY A 400 6.47 -9.55 15.02
N ARG A 401 6.55 -10.28 13.90
CA ARG A 401 7.54 -10.03 12.82
C ARG A 401 7.57 -8.57 12.36
N LEU A 402 6.40 -7.93 12.26
CA LEU A 402 6.28 -6.51 11.93
C LEU A 402 7.02 -5.61 12.93
N ASN A 403 6.79 -5.80 14.24
CA ASN A 403 7.46 -5.03 15.28
C ASN A 403 8.95 -5.33 15.38
N GLN A 404 9.39 -6.55 15.05
CA GLN A 404 10.82 -6.88 14.93
C GLN A 404 11.47 -6.16 13.74
N GLU A 405 10.82 -6.11 12.58
CA GLU A 405 11.33 -5.38 11.40
C GLU A 405 11.35 -3.86 11.65
N ILE A 406 10.30 -3.29 12.25
CA ILE A 406 10.25 -1.86 12.66
C ILE A 406 11.34 -1.55 13.69
N ARG A 407 11.48 -2.37 14.73
CA ARG A 407 12.53 -2.20 15.76
C ARG A 407 13.92 -2.31 15.16
N GLY A 408 14.13 -3.24 14.23
CA GLY A 408 15.41 -3.42 13.54
C GLY A 408 15.81 -2.23 12.66
N LEU A 409 14.83 -1.49 12.13
CA LEU A 409 15.06 -0.20 11.45
C LEU A 409 15.39 0.92 12.46
N VAL A 410 14.58 1.07 13.52
CA VAL A 410 14.74 2.14 14.53
C VAL A 410 16.06 2.01 15.31
N GLU A 411 16.44 0.80 15.70
CA GLU A 411 17.71 0.51 16.38
C GLU A 411 18.90 0.35 15.41
N GLN A 412 18.66 0.45 14.09
CA GLN A 412 19.67 0.26 13.03
C GLN A 412 20.43 -1.09 13.10
N THR A 413 19.77 -2.15 13.57
CA THR A 413 20.38 -3.48 13.75
C THR A 413 20.21 -4.42 12.56
N ASN A 414 19.33 -4.13 11.61
CA ASN A 414 19.06 -4.99 10.45
C ASN A 414 19.80 -4.51 9.17
N SER A 415 21.08 -4.85 9.03
CA SER A 415 21.92 -4.45 7.90
C SER A 415 21.35 -4.83 6.52
N ALA A 416 20.59 -5.92 6.40
CA ALA A 416 19.99 -6.34 5.13
C ALA A 416 18.88 -5.38 4.66
N LEU A 417 18.16 -4.77 5.60
CA LEU A 417 17.15 -3.74 5.31
C LEU A 417 17.80 -2.37 5.10
N LEU A 418 18.84 -2.05 5.88
CA LEU A 418 19.59 -0.79 5.75
C LEU A 418 20.34 -0.66 4.42
N ASN A 419 20.77 -1.78 3.84
CA ASN A 419 21.53 -1.86 2.59
C ASN A 419 20.70 -2.43 1.41
N GLU A 420 19.37 -2.44 1.48
CA GLU A 420 18.48 -2.98 0.40
C GLU A 420 18.59 -2.18 -0.92
N ASN A 421 19.14 -0.95 -0.91
CA ASN A 421 19.27 -0.12 -2.12
C ASN A 421 20.52 0.76 -2.03
N ALA A 422 21.45 0.62 -2.99
CA ALA A 422 22.73 1.34 -2.95
C ALA A 422 22.61 2.87 -3.13
N ASN A 423 21.40 3.39 -3.35
CA ASN A 423 21.07 4.80 -3.40
C ASN A 423 20.22 5.31 -2.21
N LYS A 424 19.81 4.46 -1.24
CA LYS A 424 19.08 4.90 -0.03
C LYS A 424 20.06 5.03 1.14
N ASP A 425 20.19 6.23 1.72
CA ASP A 425 20.93 6.41 2.98
C ASP A 425 19.98 6.13 4.16
N SER A 426 20.05 4.92 4.70
CA SER A 426 19.16 4.48 5.79
C SER A 426 19.32 5.23 7.11
N LYS A 427 20.31 6.14 7.24
CA LYS A 427 20.51 6.98 8.42
C LYS A 427 19.75 8.31 8.36
N VAL A 428 19.30 8.77 7.17
CA VAL A 428 18.59 10.06 7.06
C VAL A 428 17.09 9.92 7.25
N ILE A 429 16.48 10.94 7.88
CA ILE A 429 15.06 10.95 8.28
C ILE A 429 14.10 10.66 7.10
N PRO A 430 14.25 11.25 5.90
CA PRO A 430 13.36 10.94 4.77
C PRO A 430 13.37 9.45 4.40
N THR A 431 14.54 8.84 4.35
CA THR A 431 14.69 7.41 4.02
C THR A 431 14.20 6.50 5.16
N GLN A 432 14.37 6.88 6.42
CA GLN A 432 13.76 6.12 7.54
C GLN A 432 12.23 6.14 7.50
N ARG A 433 11.63 7.28 7.13
CA ARG A 433 10.16 7.39 6.94
C ARG A 433 9.67 6.51 5.81
N ASP A 434 10.40 6.49 4.69
CA ASP A 434 10.11 5.64 3.54
C ASP A 434 10.27 4.14 3.86
N LEU A 435 11.37 3.73 4.48
CA LEU A 435 11.60 2.35 4.91
C LEU A 435 10.51 1.88 5.90
N LEU A 436 10.07 2.73 6.83
CA LEU A 436 8.97 2.42 7.74
C LEU A 436 7.64 2.22 6.99
N ALA A 437 7.32 3.11 6.05
CA ALA A 437 6.14 2.96 5.19
C ALA A 437 6.22 1.68 4.35
N GLY A 438 7.40 1.36 3.81
CA GLY A 438 7.67 0.16 3.03
C GLY A 438 7.54 -1.14 3.83
N ILE A 439 7.97 -1.18 5.10
CA ILE A 439 7.75 -2.33 6.00
C ILE A 439 6.25 -2.56 6.20
N VAL A 440 5.49 -1.50 6.50
CA VAL A 440 4.03 -1.58 6.72
C VAL A 440 3.31 -1.99 5.44
N ALA A 441 3.68 -1.44 4.29
CA ALA A 441 3.14 -1.78 2.98
C ALA A 441 3.43 -3.24 2.60
N LYS A 442 4.69 -3.70 2.70
CA LYS A 442 5.12 -5.09 2.48
C LYS A 442 4.34 -6.05 3.39
N HIS A 443 4.08 -5.69 4.64
CA HIS A 443 3.30 -6.49 5.58
C HIS A 443 1.82 -6.57 5.17
N TYR A 444 1.15 -5.42 5.01
CA TYR A 444 -0.27 -5.34 4.71
C TYR A 444 -0.60 -5.98 3.35
N ALA A 445 0.23 -5.75 2.33
CA ALA A 445 0.05 -6.35 1.01
C ALA A 445 0.05 -7.88 1.06
N LYS A 446 1.00 -8.49 1.79
CA LYS A 446 1.10 -9.96 1.92
C LYS A 446 0.01 -10.59 2.79
N GLN A 447 -0.53 -9.87 3.77
CA GLN A 447 -1.57 -10.41 4.67
C GLN A 447 -2.99 -10.21 4.14
N HIS A 448 -3.25 -9.14 3.38
CA HIS A 448 -4.61 -8.67 3.10
C HIS A 448 -4.93 -8.33 1.64
N LEU A 449 -3.93 -8.11 0.76
CA LEU A 449 -4.18 -7.71 -0.63
C LEU A 449 -3.81 -8.79 -1.66
N LEU A 450 -2.71 -9.51 -1.44
CA LEU A 450 -2.19 -10.47 -2.40
C LEU A 450 -2.77 -11.88 -2.18
N PRO A 451 -3.07 -12.64 -3.26
CA PRO A 451 -3.40 -14.05 -3.17
C PRO A 451 -2.30 -14.86 -2.47
N ARG A 452 -2.69 -15.79 -1.58
CA ARG A 452 -1.76 -16.56 -0.73
C ARG A 452 -0.71 -17.33 -1.52
N ASP A 453 -1.06 -17.86 -2.68
CA ASP A 453 -0.15 -18.57 -3.58
C ASP A 453 0.91 -17.65 -4.19
N VAL A 454 0.52 -16.43 -4.61
CA VAL A 454 1.46 -15.39 -5.07
C VAL A 454 2.42 -14.97 -3.95
N VAL A 455 1.93 -14.83 -2.72
CA VAL A 455 2.76 -14.50 -1.55
C VAL A 455 3.76 -15.62 -1.24
N LEU A 456 3.31 -16.87 -1.19
CA LEU A 456 4.19 -18.03 -0.93
C LEU A 456 5.26 -18.17 -2.02
N ALA A 457 4.91 -17.97 -3.29
CA ALA A 457 5.84 -18.02 -4.40
C ALA A 457 6.89 -16.91 -4.35
N HIS A 458 6.49 -15.70 -3.97
CA HIS A 458 7.42 -14.61 -3.72
C HIS A 458 8.38 -14.92 -2.56
N GLU A 459 7.86 -15.40 -1.43
CA GLU A 459 8.68 -15.68 -0.24
C GLU A 459 9.63 -16.87 -0.42
N ARG A 460 9.24 -17.89 -1.19
CA ARG A 460 10.11 -19.03 -1.56
C ARG A 460 11.20 -18.67 -2.55
N GLY A 461 10.99 -17.65 -3.38
CA GLY A 461 11.91 -17.29 -4.47
C GLY A 461 11.56 -17.91 -5.81
N ASP A 462 10.35 -18.44 -5.98
CA ASP A 462 9.83 -18.91 -7.27
C ASP A 462 9.63 -17.75 -8.26
N ILE A 463 9.09 -16.65 -7.72
CA ILE A 463 8.88 -15.38 -8.41
C ILE A 463 9.40 -14.22 -7.56
N HIS A 464 9.53 -13.04 -8.15
CA HIS A 464 9.79 -11.80 -7.42
C HIS A 464 8.77 -10.73 -7.75
N TYR A 465 7.98 -10.36 -6.75
CA TYR A 465 7.10 -9.20 -6.78
C TYR A 465 7.94 -7.96 -6.46
N HIS A 466 8.32 -7.19 -7.48
CA HIS A 466 9.12 -5.96 -7.31
C HIS A 466 8.34 -4.88 -6.58
N ASP A 467 9.03 -3.97 -5.89
CA ASP A 467 8.44 -2.74 -5.32
C ASP A 467 7.24 -3.00 -4.40
N LEU A 468 7.29 -4.11 -3.65
CA LEU A 468 6.23 -4.56 -2.73
C LEU A 468 6.05 -3.62 -1.51
N ASP A 469 7.02 -2.74 -1.28
CA ASP A 469 7.00 -1.57 -0.39
C ASP A 469 6.11 -0.43 -0.90
N TYR A 470 5.73 -0.43 -2.18
CA TYR A 470 4.80 0.56 -2.75
C TYR A 470 3.52 -0.09 -3.27
N SER A 471 3.62 -1.06 -4.18
CA SER A 471 2.48 -1.67 -4.87
C SER A 471 2.31 -3.15 -4.45
N PRO A 472 1.11 -3.63 -4.13
CA PRO A 472 -0.21 -3.03 -4.35
C PRO A 472 -0.74 -2.19 -3.18
N PHE A 473 0.05 -1.85 -2.15
CA PHE A 473 -0.48 -1.08 -1.01
C PHE A 473 -0.99 0.31 -1.44
N PHE A 474 -0.11 1.10 -2.07
CA PHE A 474 -0.48 2.33 -2.78
C PHE A 474 -0.86 2.01 -4.24
N PRO A 475 -1.84 2.73 -4.82
CA PRO A 475 -2.22 2.59 -6.23
C PRO A 475 -1.24 3.38 -7.14
N MET A 476 0.04 2.98 -7.09
CA MET A 476 1.13 3.55 -7.89
C MET A 476 1.50 2.59 -9.02
N PHE A 477 2.02 3.15 -10.12
CA PHE A 477 2.67 2.41 -11.21
C PHE A 477 4.20 2.61 -11.19
N ASN A 478 4.91 1.91 -12.08
CA ASN A 478 6.37 1.80 -12.10
C ASN A 478 7.05 3.02 -12.73
N CYS A 479 7.30 2.98 -14.04
CA CYS A 479 8.14 3.94 -14.76
C CYS A 479 7.37 4.55 -15.94
N MET A 480 7.82 5.72 -16.44
CA MET A 480 7.13 6.42 -17.54
C MET A 480 8.04 7.29 -18.41
N LEU A 481 7.56 7.55 -19.63
CA LEU A 481 7.96 8.73 -20.41
C LEU A 481 7.06 9.90 -19.99
N ILE A 482 7.65 11.02 -19.57
CA ILE A 482 6.89 12.23 -19.23
C ILE A 482 6.56 13.00 -20.53
N ASP A 483 5.29 13.36 -20.74
CA ASP A 483 4.92 14.32 -21.79
C ASP A 483 5.30 15.76 -21.41
N LEU A 484 6.61 16.00 -21.35
CA LEU A 484 7.16 17.31 -21.03
C LEU A 484 6.77 18.36 -22.06
N LYS A 485 6.62 17.97 -23.33
CA LYS A 485 6.18 18.86 -24.42
C LYS A 485 4.76 19.36 -24.16
N GLY A 486 3.80 18.46 -23.94
CA GLY A 486 2.42 18.82 -23.65
C GLY A 486 2.28 19.66 -22.38
N MET A 487 3.05 19.38 -21.34
CA MET A 487 3.07 20.18 -20.10
C MET A 487 3.61 21.61 -20.34
N LEU A 488 4.79 21.75 -20.94
CA LEU A 488 5.43 23.06 -21.13
C LEU A 488 4.76 23.92 -22.19
N THR A 489 4.06 23.34 -23.18
CA THR A 489 3.37 24.10 -24.23
C THR A 489 2.00 24.64 -23.79
N HIS A 490 1.23 23.88 -23.00
CA HIS A 490 -0.14 24.26 -22.63
C HIS A 490 -0.25 24.93 -21.25
N GLY A 491 0.84 24.97 -20.49
CA GLY A 491 0.81 25.30 -19.06
C GLY A 491 0.17 24.20 -18.22
N PHE A 492 0.42 24.21 -16.91
CA PHE A 492 -0.06 23.16 -16.01
C PHE A 492 0.00 23.62 -14.55
N LYS A 493 -0.72 22.94 -13.65
CA LYS A 493 -0.64 23.20 -12.22
C LYS A 493 0.42 22.33 -11.54
N MET A 494 1.20 22.92 -10.66
CA MET A 494 2.19 22.21 -9.85
C MET A 494 2.06 22.64 -8.38
N GLY A 495 1.51 21.75 -7.56
CA GLY A 495 1.10 22.07 -6.20
C GLY A 495 0.05 23.19 -6.19
N ASN A 496 0.45 24.39 -5.74
CA ASN A 496 -0.41 25.58 -5.69
C ASN A 496 -0.13 26.60 -6.81
N ALA A 497 0.91 26.40 -7.62
CA ALA A 497 1.28 27.32 -8.70
C ALA A 497 0.66 26.88 -10.03
N GLU A 498 0.12 27.83 -10.79
CA GLU A 498 -0.22 27.66 -12.21
C GLU A 498 1.00 28.12 -13.03
N ILE A 499 1.56 27.20 -13.81
CA ILE A 499 2.79 27.40 -14.57
C ILE A 499 2.42 27.75 -16.01
N GLU A 500 2.74 28.97 -16.44
CA GLU A 500 2.67 29.38 -17.85
C GLU A 500 3.79 28.72 -18.69
N PRO A 501 3.62 28.65 -20.02
CA PRO A 501 4.70 28.27 -20.94
C PRO A 501 5.99 29.08 -20.71
N PRO A 502 7.16 28.42 -20.53
CA PRO A 502 8.42 29.11 -20.28
C PRO A 502 8.83 30.07 -21.40
N LYS A 503 9.44 31.20 -21.01
CA LYS A 503 9.90 32.27 -21.93
C LYS A 503 11.44 32.37 -21.99
N SER A 504 12.15 31.35 -21.52
CA SER A 504 13.59 31.12 -21.73
C SER A 504 13.98 29.68 -21.40
N ILE A 505 15.16 29.25 -21.85
CA ILE A 505 15.72 27.91 -21.58
C ILE A 505 15.99 27.72 -20.09
N SER A 506 16.46 28.76 -19.39
CA SER A 506 16.67 28.72 -17.93
C SER A 506 15.36 28.43 -17.17
N THR A 507 14.26 29.08 -17.55
CA THR A 507 12.96 28.81 -16.92
C THR A 507 12.46 27.41 -17.29
N ALA A 508 12.63 26.98 -18.54
CA ALA A 508 12.18 25.67 -19.00
C ALA A 508 12.89 24.52 -18.26
N THR A 509 14.22 24.61 -18.06
CA THR A 509 14.98 23.58 -17.32
C THR A 509 14.65 23.58 -15.83
N ALA A 510 14.51 24.73 -15.18
CA ALA A 510 14.10 24.81 -13.77
C ALA A 510 12.69 24.26 -13.52
N VAL A 511 11.74 24.49 -14.44
CA VAL A 511 10.41 23.85 -14.38
C VAL A 511 10.52 22.34 -14.64
N THR A 512 11.37 21.91 -15.57
CA THR A 512 11.63 20.49 -15.87
C THR A 512 12.15 19.73 -14.65
N ALA A 513 13.10 20.30 -13.90
CA ALA A 513 13.61 19.71 -12.66
C ALA A 513 12.52 19.49 -11.60
N GLN A 514 11.63 20.47 -11.44
CA GLN A 514 10.49 20.38 -10.52
C GLN A 514 9.48 19.31 -10.97
N ILE A 515 9.17 19.22 -12.27
CA ILE A 515 8.34 18.15 -12.84
C ILE A 515 8.95 16.78 -12.53
N ILE A 516 10.26 16.60 -12.76
CA ILE A 516 10.97 15.34 -12.46
C ILE A 516 10.79 14.95 -10.99
N ALA A 517 11.05 15.87 -10.06
CA ALA A 517 10.93 15.61 -8.62
C ALA A 517 9.49 15.29 -8.18
N GLN A 518 8.49 15.96 -8.77
CA GLN A 518 7.08 15.69 -8.51
C GLN A 518 6.64 14.32 -9.07
N VAL A 519 6.94 14.03 -10.34
CA VAL A 519 6.57 12.75 -10.98
C VAL A 519 7.24 11.58 -10.24
N ALA A 520 8.54 11.67 -9.95
CA ALA A 520 9.30 10.65 -9.21
C ALA A 520 8.88 10.50 -7.74
N SER A 521 7.98 11.35 -7.22
CA SER A 521 7.36 11.20 -5.90
C SER A 521 5.97 10.55 -5.94
N HIS A 522 5.40 10.34 -7.14
CA HIS A 522 4.07 9.70 -7.33
C HIS A 522 4.15 8.33 -8.04
N ILE A 523 5.35 7.91 -8.46
CA ILE A 523 5.65 6.59 -9.04
C ILE A 523 6.82 5.96 -8.27
N TYR A 524 6.99 4.64 -8.32
CA TYR A 524 8.09 3.96 -7.62
C TYR A 524 9.30 3.64 -8.52
N GLY A 525 9.15 3.76 -9.84
CA GLY A 525 10.21 3.51 -10.81
C GLY A 525 10.89 4.77 -11.36
N GLY A 526 11.71 4.58 -12.39
CA GLY A 526 12.43 5.67 -13.05
C GLY A 526 11.54 6.53 -13.96
N THR A 527 11.82 7.82 -14.01
CA THR A 527 11.23 8.77 -14.96
C THR A 527 12.13 8.94 -16.19
N THR A 528 11.57 9.37 -17.31
CA THR A 528 12.35 9.63 -18.52
C THR A 528 11.77 10.79 -19.30
N ILE A 529 12.66 11.65 -19.79
CA ILE A 529 12.33 12.67 -20.79
C ILE A 529 12.93 12.21 -22.12
N ASN A 530 12.04 11.94 -23.06
CA ASN A 530 12.37 11.51 -24.41
C ASN A 530 12.72 12.75 -25.26
N ARG A 531 13.80 12.67 -26.05
CA ARG A 531 14.21 13.71 -27.02
C ARG A 531 14.23 15.12 -26.41
N ILE A 532 14.93 15.29 -25.28
CA ILE A 532 14.96 16.55 -24.51
C ILE A 532 15.57 17.72 -25.31
N ASP A 533 16.49 17.41 -26.22
CA ASP A 533 17.03 18.32 -27.25
C ASP A 533 15.97 18.77 -28.27
N GLU A 534 15.01 17.91 -28.55
CA GLU A 534 13.73 18.15 -29.23
C GLU A 534 12.85 19.16 -28.49
N VAL A 535 12.43 18.73 -27.29
CA VAL A 535 11.38 19.35 -26.48
C VAL A 535 11.77 20.75 -26.00
N LEU A 536 13.05 20.98 -25.68
CA LEU A 536 13.50 22.25 -25.12
C LEU A 536 14.06 23.24 -26.17
N ALA A 537 14.23 22.84 -27.44
CA ALA A 537 14.71 23.71 -28.51
C ALA A 537 13.91 25.02 -28.71
N PRO A 538 12.57 25.05 -28.61
CA PRO A 538 11.82 26.30 -28.72
C PRO A 538 12.23 27.34 -27.67
N PHE A 539 12.54 26.93 -26.44
CA PHE A 539 12.91 27.85 -25.36
C PHE A 539 14.32 28.41 -25.51
N VAL A 540 15.20 27.74 -26.27
CA VAL A 540 16.48 28.31 -26.73
C VAL A 540 16.22 29.42 -27.76
N THR A 541 15.24 29.24 -28.66
CA THR A 541 14.82 30.28 -29.63
C THR A 541 14.28 31.51 -28.90
N GLU A 542 13.42 31.33 -27.89
CA GLU A 542 12.92 32.43 -27.05
C GLU A 542 14.05 33.17 -26.32
N SER A 543 15.06 32.45 -25.83
CA SER A 543 16.22 33.04 -25.18
C SER A 543 17.05 33.87 -26.15
N PHE A 544 17.27 33.37 -27.37
CA PHE A 544 17.94 34.12 -28.43
C PHE A 544 17.18 35.38 -28.80
N ASN A 545 15.87 35.29 -29.04
CA ASN A 545 15.01 36.44 -29.35
C ASN A 545 15.08 37.51 -28.25
N LYS A 546 15.06 37.09 -26.98
CA LYS A 546 15.23 37.98 -25.82
C LYS A 546 16.60 38.68 -25.80
N HIS A 547 17.70 37.95 -25.99
CA HIS A 547 19.04 38.55 -26.02
C HIS A 547 19.26 39.45 -27.23
N ARG A 548 18.62 39.14 -28.36
CA ARG A 548 18.62 39.94 -29.59
C ARG A 548 17.88 41.25 -29.40
N ALA A 549 16.69 41.22 -28.79
CA ALA A 549 15.94 42.43 -28.44
C ALA A 549 16.72 43.35 -27.47
N ILE A 550 17.41 42.76 -26.48
CA ILE A 550 18.33 43.51 -25.59
C ILE A 550 19.49 44.12 -26.40
N ALA A 551 20.06 43.39 -27.36
CA ALA A 551 21.13 43.92 -28.19
C ALA A 551 20.68 45.09 -29.07
N GLU A 552 19.45 45.04 -29.59
CA GLU A 552 18.83 46.12 -30.36
C GLU A 552 18.50 47.34 -29.47
N GLU A 553 17.93 47.14 -28.28
CA GLU A 553 17.67 48.18 -27.26
C GLU A 553 18.95 48.94 -26.89
N TRP A 554 20.04 48.20 -26.64
CA TRP A 554 21.32 48.76 -26.21
C TRP A 554 22.29 49.06 -27.37
N GLN A 555 21.81 49.00 -28.62
CA GLN A 555 22.57 49.32 -29.85
C GLN A 555 23.92 48.60 -29.96
N ILE A 556 23.97 47.33 -29.59
CA ILE A 556 25.18 46.51 -29.67
C ILE A 556 25.52 46.27 -31.16
N PRO A 557 26.75 46.56 -31.63
CA PRO A 557 27.08 46.57 -33.07
C PRO A 557 26.83 45.28 -33.86
N ASP A 558 26.82 44.13 -33.19
CA ASP A 558 26.53 42.82 -33.78
C ASP A 558 25.53 42.10 -32.87
N ALA A 559 24.25 42.40 -33.09
CA ALA A 559 23.15 41.95 -32.25
C ALA A 559 22.95 40.43 -32.29
N ASP A 560 23.09 39.82 -33.47
CA ASP A 560 22.90 38.38 -33.64
C ASP A 560 24.05 37.58 -33.00
N LYS A 561 25.30 38.03 -33.14
CA LYS A 561 26.45 37.37 -32.49
C LYS A 561 26.44 37.56 -30.98
N TYR A 562 26.02 38.72 -30.48
CA TYR A 562 25.77 38.92 -29.06
C TYR A 562 24.69 37.94 -28.57
N ALA A 563 23.54 37.90 -29.25
CA ALA A 563 22.43 37.04 -28.87
C ALA A 563 22.82 35.56 -28.88
N LEU A 564 23.57 35.10 -29.88
CA LEU A 564 24.11 33.75 -29.95
C LEU A 564 25.03 33.46 -28.76
N SER A 565 26.07 34.29 -28.54
CA SER A 565 27.03 34.12 -27.44
C SER A 565 26.36 34.10 -26.05
N ARG A 566 25.35 34.96 -25.83
CA ARG A 566 24.56 34.95 -24.59
C ARG A 566 23.69 33.71 -24.46
N THR A 567 23.10 33.24 -25.55
CA THR A 567 22.24 32.04 -25.58
C THR A 567 23.05 30.76 -25.39
N GLU A 568 24.25 30.65 -25.96
CA GLU A 568 25.17 29.53 -25.75
C GLU A 568 25.52 29.40 -24.26
N LYS A 569 25.87 30.53 -23.62
CA LYS A 569 26.17 30.57 -22.19
C LYS A 569 24.94 30.27 -21.33
N GLU A 570 23.78 30.86 -21.64
CA GLU A 570 22.53 30.58 -20.91
C GLU A 570 22.12 29.11 -21.02
N CYS A 571 22.20 28.50 -22.21
CA CYS A 571 21.88 27.09 -22.41
C CYS A 571 22.84 26.18 -21.63
N TYR A 572 24.15 26.47 -21.65
CA TYR A 572 25.12 25.73 -20.83
C TYR A 572 24.80 25.81 -19.33
N ASP A 573 24.47 27.00 -18.83
CA ASP A 573 24.15 27.22 -17.41
C ASP A 573 22.79 26.64 -17.02
N ALA A 574 21.81 26.64 -17.93
CA ALA A 574 20.51 26.01 -17.74
C ALA A 574 20.62 24.49 -17.58
N PHE A 575 21.47 23.82 -18.38
CA PHE A 575 21.74 22.38 -18.25
C PHE A 575 22.68 22.04 -17.10
N GLN A 576 23.59 22.95 -16.73
CA GLN A 576 24.33 22.84 -15.47
C GLN A 576 23.35 22.82 -14.29
N SER A 577 22.45 23.79 -14.24
CA SER A 577 21.46 23.93 -13.16
C SER A 577 20.56 22.70 -13.10
N LEU A 578 20.07 22.20 -14.24
CA LEU A 578 19.28 20.96 -14.31
C LEU A 578 20.05 19.73 -13.79
N GLU A 579 21.32 19.56 -14.14
CA GLU A 579 22.13 18.44 -13.63
C GLU A 579 22.37 18.56 -12.11
N TYR A 580 22.59 19.76 -11.59
CA TYR A 580 22.72 20.01 -10.15
C TYR A 580 21.38 19.82 -9.40
N GLU A 581 20.27 20.35 -9.91
CA GLU A 581 18.95 20.23 -9.29
C GLU A 581 18.50 18.76 -9.27
N VAL A 582 18.69 18.00 -10.35
CA VAL A 582 18.43 16.55 -10.34
C VAL A 582 19.23 15.86 -9.23
N ASN A 583 20.49 16.21 -8.99
CA ASN A 583 21.32 15.58 -7.94
C ASN A 583 21.15 16.15 -6.52
N THR A 584 20.44 17.27 -6.33
CA THR A 584 20.26 17.93 -5.02
C THR A 584 18.82 17.98 -4.53
N LEU A 585 17.83 17.81 -5.42
CA LEU A 585 16.44 17.59 -5.03
C LEU A 585 16.26 16.17 -4.47
N HIS A 586 15.39 16.05 -3.47
CA HIS A 586 14.95 14.78 -2.92
C HIS A 586 13.47 14.55 -3.24
N THR A 587 13.14 13.34 -3.66
CA THR A 587 11.75 12.85 -3.78
C THR A 587 11.16 12.51 -2.41
N ALA A 588 9.88 12.14 -2.38
CA ALA A 588 9.20 11.69 -1.16
C ALA A 588 9.88 10.51 -0.43
N ASN A 589 10.64 9.66 -1.14
CA ASN A 589 11.38 8.54 -0.54
C ASN A 589 12.80 8.90 -0.03
N GLY A 590 13.18 10.19 -0.10
CA GLY A 590 14.47 10.69 0.34
C GLY A 590 15.61 10.53 -0.67
N GLN A 591 15.34 10.02 -1.87
CA GLN A 591 16.38 9.80 -2.88
C GLN A 591 16.47 10.95 -3.89
N THR A 592 17.64 11.04 -4.52
CA THR A 592 17.80 11.70 -5.82
C THR A 592 16.81 11.07 -6.82
N PRO A 593 16.01 11.87 -7.57
CA PRO A 593 15.11 11.34 -8.60
C PRO A 593 15.85 10.44 -9.60
N PHE A 594 15.37 9.21 -9.76
CA PHE A 594 15.83 8.36 -10.86
C PHE A 594 15.22 8.90 -12.16
N VAL A 595 16.04 9.61 -12.93
CA VAL A 595 15.66 10.18 -14.24
C VAL A 595 16.66 9.83 -15.34
N THR A 596 16.13 9.61 -16.54
CA THR A 596 16.87 9.39 -17.80
C THR A 596 16.54 10.47 -18.83
N PHE A 597 17.55 11.01 -19.50
CA PHE A 597 17.41 11.96 -20.62
C PHE A 597 17.83 11.29 -21.93
N GLY A 598 16.92 11.23 -22.90
CA GLY A 598 17.21 10.82 -24.28
C GLY A 598 17.43 12.01 -25.19
N PHE A 599 18.46 11.99 -26.04
CA PHE A 599 18.78 13.06 -27.00
C PHE A 599 19.64 12.54 -28.18
N GLY A 600 19.91 13.39 -29.17
CA GLY A 600 20.89 13.14 -30.24
C GLY A 600 20.32 13.15 -31.66
N LEU A 601 18.98 13.17 -31.79
CA LEU A 601 18.29 13.17 -33.08
C LEU A 601 18.05 14.59 -33.65
N GLY A 602 18.14 15.64 -32.83
CA GLY A 602 17.89 17.00 -33.28
C GLY A 602 19.00 17.57 -34.17
N THR A 603 18.64 18.04 -35.36
CA THR A 603 19.55 18.67 -36.35
C THR A 603 19.62 20.20 -36.23
N ARG A 604 18.58 20.82 -35.66
CA ARG A 604 18.52 22.27 -35.48
C ARG A 604 19.65 22.79 -34.59
N TRP A 605 20.06 24.05 -34.80
CA TRP A 605 21.13 24.66 -34.01
C TRP A 605 20.79 24.71 -32.51
N GLU A 606 19.51 24.92 -32.16
CA GLU A 606 19.04 24.90 -30.77
C GLU A 606 19.21 23.50 -30.15
N SER A 607 18.81 22.45 -30.85
CA SER A 607 18.94 21.06 -30.39
C SER A 607 20.41 20.64 -30.30
N ARG A 608 21.25 21.01 -31.26
CA ARG A 608 22.71 20.78 -31.22
C ARG A 608 23.36 21.51 -30.04
N LEU A 609 22.92 22.73 -29.73
CA LEU A 609 23.37 23.47 -28.55
C LEU A 609 22.94 22.78 -27.23
N ILE A 610 21.73 22.24 -27.17
CA ILE A 610 21.27 21.42 -26.02
C ILE A 610 22.12 20.16 -25.86
N GLN A 611 22.30 19.37 -26.93
CA GLN A 611 23.10 18.13 -26.91
C GLN A 611 24.54 18.39 -26.44
N THR A 612 25.19 19.42 -26.98
CA THR A 612 26.55 19.80 -26.57
C THR A 612 26.61 20.38 -25.16
N SER A 613 25.58 21.11 -24.70
CA SER A 613 25.48 21.62 -23.32
C SER A 613 25.36 20.49 -22.29
N ILE A 614 24.55 19.47 -22.58
CA ILE A 614 24.41 18.25 -21.74
C ILE A 614 25.77 17.55 -21.62
N LEU A 615 26.39 17.23 -22.76
CA LEU A 615 27.66 16.48 -22.78
C LEU A 615 28.82 17.24 -22.14
N ARG A 616 28.95 18.55 -22.40
CA ARG A 616 30.01 19.39 -21.81
C ARG A 616 29.87 19.52 -20.29
N ASN A 617 28.64 19.68 -19.77
CA ASN A 617 28.41 19.70 -18.32
C ASN A 617 28.79 18.35 -17.68
N ARG A 618 28.36 17.23 -18.27
CA ARG A 618 28.71 15.90 -17.77
C ARG A 618 30.22 15.65 -17.78
N ILE A 619 30.94 16.05 -18.84
CA ILE A 619 32.40 16.00 -18.91
C ILE A 619 33.03 16.82 -17.78
N ALA A 620 32.58 18.08 -17.58
CA ALA A 620 33.05 18.96 -16.52
C ALA A 620 32.89 18.35 -15.12
N GLY A 621 31.79 17.62 -14.88
CA GLY A 621 31.52 16.86 -13.66
C GLY A 621 30.90 17.67 -12.53
N LEU A 622 30.37 16.96 -11.54
CA LEU A 622 29.53 17.52 -10.49
C LEU A 622 30.33 17.99 -9.26
N GLY A 623 30.07 19.23 -8.84
CA GLY A 623 30.61 19.83 -7.62
C GLY A 623 32.11 20.14 -7.66
N LYS A 624 32.64 20.59 -6.52
CA LYS A 624 34.06 21.01 -6.35
C LYS A 624 35.06 19.96 -6.83
N ASN A 625 34.78 18.69 -6.56
CA ASN A 625 35.65 17.57 -6.89
C ASN A 625 35.33 16.95 -8.27
N ARG A 626 34.47 17.59 -9.09
CA ARG A 626 34.12 17.16 -10.45
C ARG A 626 33.74 15.67 -10.54
N LYS A 627 32.95 15.19 -9.57
CA LYS A 627 32.54 13.78 -9.48
C LYS A 627 31.69 13.37 -10.69
N THR A 628 31.73 12.10 -11.06
CA THR A 628 30.81 11.54 -12.06
C THR A 628 29.41 11.46 -11.44
N ALA A 629 28.46 12.22 -11.98
CA ALA A 629 27.08 12.20 -11.49
C ALA A 629 26.37 10.88 -11.83
N VAL A 630 25.56 10.36 -10.90
CA VAL A 630 24.78 9.13 -11.07
C VAL A 630 23.54 9.36 -11.93
N PHE A 631 22.86 10.48 -11.71
CA PHE A 631 21.72 10.94 -12.50
C PHE A 631 21.98 12.37 -13.05
N PRO A 632 21.20 12.87 -14.03
CA PRO A 632 20.38 12.09 -14.95
C PRO A 632 21.22 11.03 -15.65
N LYS A 633 20.62 9.88 -15.96
CA LYS A 633 21.19 8.93 -16.91
C LYS A 633 21.11 9.56 -18.30
N LEU A 634 22.20 9.53 -19.07
CA LEU A 634 22.22 10.05 -20.43
C LEU A 634 22.13 8.91 -21.44
N VAL A 635 21.26 9.07 -22.43
CA VAL A 635 21.04 8.09 -23.51
C VAL A 635 21.09 8.82 -24.86
N PHE A 636 22.13 8.54 -25.64
CA PHE A 636 22.39 9.19 -26.93
C PHE A 636 21.90 8.31 -28.08
N ALA A 637 21.06 8.86 -28.94
CA ALA A 637 20.54 8.16 -30.10
C ALA A 637 21.51 8.25 -31.27
N ILE A 638 22.04 7.11 -31.73
CA ILE A 638 22.81 7.04 -32.98
C ILE A 638 21.85 6.74 -34.13
N ARG A 639 22.02 7.41 -35.27
CA ARG A 639 21.29 7.17 -36.53
C ARG A 639 22.20 7.40 -37.73
N ASP A 640 22.16 6.46 -38.69
CA ASP A 640 22.92 6.54 -39.93
C ASP A 640 22.51 7.77 -40.77
N GLY A 641 23.48 8.48 -41.34
CA GLY A 641 23.24 9.72 -42.09
C GLY A 641 22.93 10.94 -41.22
N LEU A 642 23.01 10.82 -39.89
CA LEU A 642 22.78 11.92 -38.95
C LEU A 642 23.95 12.16 -38.01
N ASN A 643 24.46 11.12 -37.34
CA ASN A 643 25.56 11.26 -36.39
C ASN A 643 26.49 10.03 -36.32
N HIS A 644 26.27 9.02 -37.16
CA HIS A 644 26.95 7.72 -37.07
C HIS A 644 28.35 7.78 -37.66
N LYS A 645 28.54 8.43 -38.82
CA LYS A 645 29.78 8.36 -39.62
C LYS A 645 30.40 9.74 -39.85
N PHE A 646 31.70 9.76 -40.12
CA PHE A 646 32.39 10.98 -40.51
C PHE A 646 31.74 11.60 -41.75
N GLY A 647 31.40 12.89 -41.66
CA GLY A 647 30.63 13.62 -42.67
C GLY A 647 29.14 13.77 -42.35
N ASP A 648 28.59 12.99 -41.41
CA ASP A 648 27.22 13.16 -40.95
C ASP A 648 27.05 14.50 -40.17
N PRO A 649 25.89 15.19 -40.25
CA PRO A 649 25.69 16.54 -39.69
C PRO A 649 25.99 16.72 -38.19
N ASN A 650 25.78 15.67 -37.39
CA ASN A 650 25.99 15.64 -35.94
C ASN A 650 27.12 14.68 -35.52
N TYR A 651 28.02 14.29 -36.43
CA TYR A 651 29.16 13.42 -36.10
C TYR A 651 30.11 14.06 -35.06
N ASP A 652 30.24 15.38 -35.08
CA ASP A 652 30.96 16.15 -34.07
C ASP A 652 30.39 15.94 -32.64
N ILE A 653 29.08 15.75 -32.54
CA ILE A 653 28.39 15.44 -31.28
C ILE A 653 28.58 13.97 -30.88
N LYS A 654 28.65 13.02 -31.82
CA LYS A 654 29.05 11.62 -31.52
C LYS A 654 30.47 11.57 -30.93
N GLN A 655 31.41 12.33 -31.49
CA GLN A 655 32.78 12.42 -30.95
C GLN A 655 32.81 12.99 -29.52
N LEU A 656 32.00 14.02 -29.24
CA LEU A 656 31.83 14.55 -27.89
C LEU A 656 31.13 13.54 -26.94
N ALA A 657 30.21 12.72 -27.45
CA ALA A 657 29.56 11.66 -26.69
C ALA A 657 30.52 10.52 -26.33
N LEU A 658 31.41 10.13 -27.25
CA LEU A 658 32.50 9.17 -27.00
C LEU A 658 33.48 9.69 -25.94
N GLU A 659 33.90 10.96 -26.05
CA GLU A 659 34.73 11.60 -25.02
C GLU A 659 34.03 11.56 -23.65
N CYS A 660 32.74 11.91 -23.60
CA CYS A 660 31.93 11.88 -22.39
C CYS A 660 31.86 10.47 -21.79
N ALA A 661 31.53 9.44 -22.59
CA ALA A 661 31.45 8.06 -22.13
C ALA A 661 32.79 7.54 -21.59
N SER A 662 33.91 7.89 -22.22
CA SER A 662 35.25 7.51 -21.74
C SER A 662 35.62 8.10 -20.38
N LYS A 663 35.08 9.27 -20.03
CA LYS A 663 35.37 10.01 -18.79
C LYS A 663 34.31 9.80 -17.71
N ARG A 664 33.07 9.47 -18.08
CA ARG A 664 31.86 9.55 -17.24
C ARG A 664 30.92 8.34 -17.39
N MET A 665 31.30 7.31 -18.15
CA MET A 665 30.53 6.11 -18.55
C MET A 665 29.28 6.39 -19.40
N TYR A 666 28.52 7.42 -19.08
CA TYR A 666 27.44 7.94 -19.90
C TYR A 666 27.93 8.91 -20.98
N PRO A 667 27.24 9.00 -22.13
CA PRO A 667 25.96 8.36 -22.43
C PRO A 667 26.04 6.86 -22.78
N ASP A 668 24.97 6.13 -22.46
CA ASP A 668 24.66 4.86 -23.14
C ASP A 668 24.08 5.19 -24.53
N ILE A 669 24.13 4.26 -25.50
CA ILE A 669 23.67 4.52 -26.87
C ILE A 669 22.44 3.70 -27.28
N LEU A 670 21.53 4.35 -28.02
CA LEU A 670 20.41 3.70 -28.70
C LEU A 670 20.64 3.71 -30.21
N ASN A 671 20.65 2.53 -30.80
CA ASN A 671 20.88 2.36 -32.23
C ASN A 671 19.53 2.42 -32.95
N TYR A 672 19.24 3.55 -33.60
CA TYR A 672 17.89 3.94 -34.02
C TYR A 672 17.16 2.82 -34.79
N ASP A 673 17.78 2.27 -35.82
CA ASP A 673 17.18 1.26 -36.69
C ASP A 673 16.88 -0.05 -35.94
N GLN A 674 17.76 -0.47 -35.04
CA GLN A 674 17.57 -1.68 -34.23
C GLN A 674 16.49 -1.47 -33.15
N VAL A 675 16.40 -0.28 -32.54
CA VAL A 675 15.30 0.05 -31.62
C VAL A 675 13.97 -0.02 -32.37
N VAL A 676 13.87 0.58 -33.56
CA VAL A 676 12.67 0.51 -34.40
C VAL A 676 12.36 -0.95 -34.78
N LYS A 677 13.34 -1.72 -35.23
CA LYS A 677 13.18 -3.14 -35.58
C LYS A 677 12.64 -4.00 -34.43
N VAL A 678 13.14 -3.81 -33.20
CA VAL A 678 12.77 -4.63 -32.03
C VAL A 678 11.43 -4.22 -31.40
N THR A 679 11.10 -2.93 -31.44
CA THR A 679 9.96 -2.36 -30.67
C THR A 679 8.89 -1.68 -31.52
N GLY A 680 9.07 -1.68 -32.84
CA GLY A 680 8.20 -1.07 -33.86
C GLY A 680 8.30 0.46 -34.00
N SER A 681 8.97 1.15 -33.06
CA SER A 681 9.11 2.63 -33.10
C SER A 681 10.30 3.12 -32.29
N PHE A 682 10.84 4.31 -32.61
CA PHE A 682 11.93 4.89 -31.84
C PHE A 682 11.41 5.60 -30.58
N LYS A 683 11.95 5.24 -29.41
CA LYS A 683 11.77 5.98 -28.16
C LYS A 683 12.90 5.65 -27.18
N THR A 684 13.17 6.57 -26.27
CA THR A 684 14.04 6.37 -25.10
C THR A 684 13.41 5.35 -24.15
N PRO A 685 14.16 4.49 -23.45
CA PRO A 685 13.60 3.60 -22.44
C PRO A 685 13.13 4.35 -21.19
N MET A 686 12.04 3.90 -20.60
CA MET A 686 11.56 4.33 -19.29
C MET A 686 12.52 3.82 -18.20
N GLY A 687 13.02 4.73 -17.37
CA GLY A 687 13.97 4.46 -16.30
C GLY A 687 15.27 3.84 -16.82
N CYS A 688 15.57 2.61 -16.39
CA CYS A 688 16.80 1.91 -16.80
C CYS A 688 16.79 1.54 -18.29
N ARG A 689 15.77 0.74 -18.66
CA ARG A 689 15.72 -0.07 -19.89
C ARG A 689 14.34 -0.68 -20.21
N SER A 690 13.25 -0.14 -19.67
CA SER A 690 11.90 -0.60 -20.03
C SER A 690 11.45 0.09 -21.32
N PHE A 691 11.00 -0.67 -22.32
CA PHE A 691 10.55 -0.13 -23.60
C PHE A 691 9.05 -0.33 -23.80
N LEU A 692 8.40 0.71 -24.31
CA LEU A 692 7.03 0.66 -24.79
C LEU A 692 6.97 -0.01 -26.16
N GLY A 693 5.97 -0.86 -26.38
CA GLY A 693 5.57 -1.25 -27.74
C GLY A 693 4.81 -0.13 -28.45
N VAL A 694 4.58 -0.28 -29.75
CA VAL A 694 3.75 0.64 -30.55
C VAL A 694 2.35 0.79 -29.93
N TYR A 695 1.86 2.02 -29.90
CA TYR A 695 0.49 2.41 -29.59
C TYR A 695 0.19 3.64 -30.42
N GLU A 696 -0.98 3.65 -31.06
CA GLU A 696 -1.37 4.67 -32.01
C GLU A 696 -2.73 5.25 -31.63
N GLU A 697 -2.86 6.57 -31.71
CA GLU A 697 -4.08 7.31 -31.43
C GLU A 697 -4.28 8.32 -32.56
N ASN A 698 -5.46 8.30 -33.21
CA ASN A 698 -5.77 9.12 -34.39
C ASN A 698 -4.77 9.01 -35.57
N GLY A 699 -4.02 7.90 -35.66
CA GLY A 699 -2.99 7.68 -36.68
C GLY A 699 -1.60 8.21 -36.33
N GLU A 700 -1.42 8.79 -35.13
CA GLU A 700 -0.12 9.20 -34.61
C GLU A 700 0.41 8.19 -33.57
N GLN A 701 1.72 7.90 -33.62
CA GLN A 701 2.38 7.06 -32.63
C GLN A 701 2.62 7.84 -31.34
N ILE A 702 2.02 7.38 -30.24
CA ILE A 702 2.16 8.02 -28.94
C ILE A 702 3.20 7.26 -28.10
N HIS A 703 4.22 7.98 -27.63
CA HIS A 703 5.25 7.48 -26.71
C HIS A 703 5.20 8.21 -25.38
N ASP A 704 5.26 9.53 -25.42
CA ASP A 704 5.34 10.35 -24.23
C ASP A 704 3.98 10.36 -23.48
N GLY A 705 4.02 10.37 -22.16
CA GLY A 705 2.83 10.17 -21.31
C GLY A 705 2.42 8.72 -21.06
N ARG A 706 3.09 7.74 -21.69
CA ARG A 706 2.87 6.30 -21.44
C ARG A 706 3.82 5.75 -20.38
N ASN A 707 3.42 4.62 -19.80
CA ASN A 707 4.01 4.08 -18.57
C ASN A 707 4.05 2.55 -18.51
N ASN A 708 4.60 2.04 -17.41
CA ASN A 708 4.64 0.63 -17.05
C ASN A 708 3.94 0.40 -15.71
N LEU A 709 3.10 -0.63 -15.61
CA LEU A 709 2.31 -0.92 -14.41
C LEU A 709 3.08 -1.69 -13.32
N GLY A 710 4.23 -2.27 -13.67
CA GLY A 710 5.12 -2.99 -12.77
C GLY A 710 5.66 -4.30 -13.33
N VAL A 711 6.56 -4.90 -12.55
CA VAL A 711 7.33 -6.09 -12.93
C VAL A 711 7.04 -7.25 -11.97
N ILE A 712 6.93 -8.48 -12.50
CA ILE A 712 7.06 -9.72 -11.73
C ILE A 712 8.12 -10.57 -12.43
N SER A 713 9.21 -10.93 -11.74
CA SER A 713 10.28 -11.73 -12.37
C SER A 713 10.21 -13.21 -12.00
N LEU A 714 10.43 -14.08 -12.99
CA LEU A 714 10.63 -15.52 -12.80
C LEU A 714 12.07 -15.83 -12.39
N ASN A 715 12.23 -16.83 -11.52
CA ASN A 715 13.51 -17.44 -11.18
C ASN A 715 13.75 -18.66 -12.08
N LEU A 716 14.36 -18.47 -13.25
CA LEU A 716 14.59 -19.55 -14.22
C LEU A 716 15.57 -20.63 -13.69
N PRO A 717 16.69 -20.28 -13.00
CA PRO A 717 17.58 -21.29 -12.41
C PRO A 717 16.85 -22.23 -11.45
N ARG A 718 15.94 -21.72 -10.62
CA ARG A 718 15.13 -22.55 -9.72
C ARG A 718 14.27 -23.58 -10.48
N ILE A 719 13.64 -23.19 -11.58
CA ILE A 719 12.81 -24.10 -12.40
C ILE A 719 13.69 -25.23 -12.97
N ALA A 720 14.93 -24.94 -13.37
CA ALA A 720 15.90 -25.94 -13.79
C ALA A 720 16.38 -26.86 -12.66
N LEU A 721 16.64 -26.31 -11.46
CA LEU A 721 16.98 -27.08 -10.26
C LEU A 721 15.84 -28.01 -9.82
N GLU A 722 14.59 -27.54 -9.87
CA GLU A 722 13.38 -28.34 -9.61
C GLU A 722 13.21 -29.47 -10.65
N ALA A 723 13.61 -29.24 -11.90
CA ALA A 723 13.54 -30.21 -13.01
C ALA A 723 14.68 -31.26 -13.02
N LYS A 724 15.79 -31.04 -12.30
CA LYS A 724 16.91 -32.00 -12.12
C LYS A 724 17.48 -32.56 -13.44
N GLY A 725 17.55 -31.72 -14.47
CA GLY A 725 18.06 -32.11 -15.80
C GLY A 725 17.05 -32.75 -16.75
N ASP A 726 15.79 -32.97 -16.37
CA ASP A 726 14.74 -33.38 -17.31
C ASP A 726 14.11 -32.15 -17.99
N GLU A 727 14.37 -32.01 -19.29
CA GLU A 727 13.78 -30.96 -20.13
C GLU A 727 12.24 -31.01 -20.15
N THR A 728 11.64 -32.20 -20.11
CA THR A 728 10.18 -32.36 -20.17
C THR A 728 9.52 -31.77 -18.92
N THR A 729 10.08 -32.09 -17.74
CA THR A 729 9.67 -31.50 -16.46
C THR A 729 9.96 -30.00 -16.42
N PHE A 730 11.11 -29.54 -16.95
CA PHE A 730 11.43 -28.11 -17.02
C PHE A 730 10.37 -27.30 -17.77
N TRP A 731 9.99 -27.70 -18.98
CA TRP A 731 9.00 -26.98 -19.77
C TRP A 731 7.63 -26.94 -19.09
N LYS A 732 7.22 -28.06 -18.47
CA LYS A 732 5.98 -28.10 -17.69
C LYS A 732 6.01 -27.15 -16.48
N LEU A 733 7.09 -27.18 -15.69
CA LEU A 733 7.24 -26.29 -14.54
C LEU A 733 7.30 -24.82 -14.97
N LEU A 734 7.96 -24.52 -16.10
CA LEU A 734 8.01 -23.16 -16.66
C LEU A 734 6.60 -22.63 -16.96
N ASP A 735 5.77 -23.45 -17.61
CA ASP A 735 4.38 -23.11 -17.92
C ASP A 735 3.51 -22.93 -16.65
N ASP A 736 3.69 -23.79 -15.64
CA ASP A 736 3.03 -23.63 -14.33
C ASP A 736 3.45 -22.32 -13.64
N ARG A 737 4.75 -21.96 -13.68
CA ARG A 737 5.25 -20.70 -13.12
C ARG A 737 4.82 -19.47 -13.94
N LEU A 738 4.66 -19.60 -15.25
CA LEU A 738 4.14 -18.55 -16.13
C LEU A 738 2.72 -18.15 -15.75
N GLN A 739 1.82 -19.11 -15.49
CA GLN A 739 0.45 -18.81 -15.03
C GLN A 739 0.43 -18.09 -13.67
N LEU A 740 1.32 -18.49 -12.76
CA LEU A 740 1.48 -17.85 -11.45
C LEU A 740 2.02 -16.42 -11.56
N ALA A 741 2.98 -16.17 -12.45
CA ALA A 741 3.48 -14.83 -12.76
C ALA A 741 2.42 -13.94 -13.41
N ARG A 742 1.62 -14.48 -14.36
CA ARG A 742 0.46 -13.79 -14.94
C ARG A 742 -0.53 -13.38 -13.85
N LYS A 743 -0.91 -14.31 -12.96
CA LYS A 743 -1.80 -14.04 -11.82
C LYS A 743 -1.26 -12.92 -10.94
N ALA A 744 0.03 -12.93 -10.63
CA ALA A 744 0.68 -11.86 -9.87
C ALA A 744 0.65 -10.50 -10.60
N LEU A 745 0.93 -10.47 -11.92
CA LEU A 745 0.86 -9.25 -12.74
C LEU A 745 -0.57 -8.66 -12.76
N MET A 746 -1.60 -9.51 -12.89
CA MET A 746 -3.00 -9.06 -12.86
C MET A 746 -3.39 -8.37 -11.54
N THR A 747 -2.76 -8.70 -10.40
CA THR A 747 -3.03 -7.98 -9.13
C THR A 747 -2.59 -6.51 -9.17
N ARG A 748 -1.58 -6.16 -9.99
CA ARG A 748 -1.16 -4.76 -10.19
C ARG A 748 -2.20 -3.97 -10.99
N ILE A 749 -2.75 -4.60 -12.03
CA ILE A 749 -3.83 -4.02 -12.86
C ILE A 749 -5.07 -3.78 -12.01
N ALA A 750 -5.54 -4.82 -11.32
CA ALA A 750 -6.74 -4.75 -10.46
C ALA A 750 -6.60 -3.70 -9.34
N ARG A 751 -5.38 -3.37 -8.89
CA ARG A 751 -5.16 -2.34 -7.87
C ARG A 751 -5.46 -0.91 -8.37
N LEU A 752 -5.41 -0.67 -9.67
CA LEU A 752 -5.62 0.64 -10.30
C LEU A 752 -7.08 0.87 -10.73
N GLU A 753 -7.93 -0.17 -10.67
CA GLU A 753 -9.37 -0.09 -10.95
C GLU A 753 -10.10 0.70 -9.84
N GLY A 754 -10.99 1.61 -10.23
CA GLY A 754 -11.74 2.46 -9.28
C GLY A 754 -10.94 3.66 -8.72
N VAL A 755 -9.65 3.75 -9.03
CA VAL A 755 -8.75 4.77 -8.49
C VAL A 755 -8.98 6.10 -9.20
N LYS A 756 -9.08 7.19 -8.44
CA LYS A 756 -9.46 8.51 -8.96
C LYS A 756 -8.26 9.40 -9.23
N ALA A 757 -8.29 10.14 -10.34
CA ALA A 757 -7.18 10.96 -10.84
C ALA A 757 -6.60 11.93 -9.79
N ARG A 758 -7.42 12.43 -8.84
CA ARG A 758 -6.98 13.26 -7.70
C ARG A 758 -5.89 12.63 -6.82
N VAL A 759 -5.62 11.32 -6.91
CA VAL A 759 -4.56 10.64 -6.14
C VAL A 759 -3.16 11.12 -6.53
N ALA A 760 -2.96 11.54 -7.78
CA ALA A 760 -1.70 12.10 -8.27
C ALA A 760 -1.97 13.10 -9.41
N PRO A 761 -2.37 14.36 -9.07
CA PRO A 761 -2.78 15.34 -10.07
C PRO A 761 -1.73 15.61 -11.14
N ILE A 762 -0.44 15.68 -10.76
CA ILE A 762 0.66 15.90 -11.70
C ILE A 762 0.72 14.84 -12.81
N LEU A 763 0.38 13.59 -12.48
CA LEU A 763 0.35 12.48 -13.43
C LEU A 763 -0.89 12.55 -14.32
N TYR A 764 -2.07 12.59 -13.71
CA TYR A 764 -3.34 12.27 -14.38
C TYR A 764 -4.14 13.48 -14.86
N MET A 765 -3.95 14.65 -14.24
CA MET A 765 -4.75 15.86 -14.48
C MET A 765 -3.94 16.94 -15.21
N GLU A 766 -2.63 17.00 -14.95
CA GLU A 766 -1.76 18.11 -15.35
C GLU A 766 -0.85 17.80 -16.54
N GLY A 767 -1.01 16.63 -17.16
CA GLY A 767 -0.40 16.31 -18.46
C GLY A 767 0.82 15.40 -18.42
N ALA A 768 1.40 15.01 -17.27
CA ALA A 768 2.61 14.16 -17.31
C ALA A 768 2.36 12.79 -17.94
N CYS A 769 1.15 12.22 -17.80
CA CYS A 769 0.70 11.01 -18.51
C CYS A 769 0.11 11.29 -19.91
N GLY A 770 0.36 12.46 -20.52
CA GLY A 770 -0.17 12.84 -21.84
C GLY A 770 -1.69 13.01 -21.89
N VAL A 771 -2.34 13.15 -20.73
CA VAL A 771 -3.79 13.25 -20.55
C VAL A 771 -4.13 14.27 -19.46
N ARG A 772 -5.36 14.78 -19.48
CA ARG A 772 -5.88 15.73 -18.48
C ARG A 772 -7.27 15.28 -17.98
N LEU A 773 -7.26 14.28 -17.11
CA LEU A 773 -8.47 13.76 -16.45
C LEU A 773 -9.03 14.75 -15.42
N LYS A 774 -10.33 14.66 -15.14
CA LYS A 774 -10.97 15.35 -14.01
C LYS A 774 -10.70 14.59 -12.71
N ALA A 775 -10.77 15.29 -11.58
CA ALA A 775 -10.44 14.76 -10.26
C ALA A 775 -11.14 13.43 -9.86
N ASP A 776 -12.37 13.19 -10.36
CA ASP A 776 -13.20 12.02 -10.08
C ASP A 776 -13.24 10.97 -11.22
N ASP A 777 -12.53 11.22 -12.32
CA ASP A 777 -12.39 10.26 -13.41
C ASP A 777 -11.52 9.08 -12.96
N ASP A 778 -11.75 7.91 -13.56
CA ASP A 778 -11.01 6.69 -13.25
C ASP A 778 -9.67 6.65 -14.01
N VAL A 779 -8.58 6.33 -13.32
CA VAL A 779 -7.25 6.22 -13.94
C VAL A 779 -7.07 4.91 -14.70
N SER A 780 -7.88 3.87 -14.43
CA SER A 780 -7.70 2.57 -15.09
C SER A 780 -7.86 2.62 -16.61
N GLU A 781 -8.69 3.52 -17.14
CA GLU A 781 -8.94 3.64 -18.58
C GLU A 781 -7.70 4.04 -19.37
N ILE A 782 -6.80 4.85 -18.81
CA ILE A 782 -5.60 5.37 -19.52
C ILE A 782 -4.45 4.35 -19.59
N PHE A 783 -4.66 3.13 -19.07
CA PHE A 783 -3.69 2.03 -19.08
C PHE A 783 -4.10 0.86 -20.00
N LYS A 784 -5.38 0.78 -20.38
CA LYS A 784 -5.94 -0.29 -21.22
C LYS A 784 -5.44 -0.24 -22.67
N ASN A 785 -5.83 -1.23 -23.46
CA ASN A 785 -5.67 -1.27 -24.92
C ASN A 785 -4.20 -1.08 -25.38
N GLY A 786 -3.24 -1.65 -24.64
CA GLY A 786 -1.81 -1.54 -24.92
C GLY A 786 -1.17 -0.18 -24.62
N ARG A 787 -1.92 0.80 -24.09
CA ARG A 787 -1.38 2.13 -23.77
C ARG A 787 -0.32 2.06 -22.68
N ALA A 788 -0.59 1.34 -21.59
CA ALA A 788 0.43 0.99 -20.60
C ALA A 788 1.05 -0.38 -20.90
N SER A 789 2.33 -0.50 -20.56
CA SER A 789 3.05 -1.78 -20.56
C SER A 789 2.95 -2.48 -19.20
N ILE A 790 3.08 -3.80 -19.18
CA ILE A 790 3.24 -4.60 -17.96
C ILE A 790 4.24 -5.71 -18.22
N SER A 791 5.10 -6.01 -17.23
CA SER A 791 6.38 -6.67 -17.50
C SER A 791 6.53 -8.02 -16.81
N LEU A 792 6.59 -9.09 -17.60
CA LEU A 792 7.11 -10.38 -17.16
C LEU A 792 8.64 -10.30 -17.14
N GLY A 793 9.24 -10.30 -15.97
CA GLY A 793 10.68 -10.29 -15.81
C GLY A 793 11.30 -11.70 -15.82
N TYR A 794 12.59 -11.79 -16.11
CA TYR A 794 13.38 -13.01 -15.93
C TYR A 794 14.86 -12.70 -15.63
N ILE A 795 15.58 -13.71 -15.13
CA ILE A 795 16.99 -13.67 -14.75
C ILE A 795 17.62 -15.07 -14.89
N GLY A 796 18.93 -15.13 -15.10
CA GLY A 796 19.73 -16.33 -14.88
C GLY A 796 19.72 -17.35 -16.01
N ILE A 797 19.68 -16.92 -17.27
CA ILE A 797 19.69 -17.85 -18.42
C ILE A 797 20.95 -18.73 -18.41
N HIS A 798 22.11 -18.16 -18.06
CA HIS A 798 23.36 -18.90 -17.94
C HIS A 798 23.26 -20.04 -16.91
N GLU A 799 22.81 -19.74 -15.70
CA GLU A 799 22.67 -20.72 -14.61
C GLU A 799 21.55 -21.73 -14.88
N THR A 800 20.49 -21.34 -15.59
CA THR A 800 19.42 -22.23 -16.04
C THR A 800 19.96 -23.29 -17.01
N VAL A 801 20.77 -22.88 -17.98
CA VAL A 801 21.43 -23.80 -18.94
C VAL A 801 22.43 -24.72 -18.23
N ASN A 802 23.21 -24.19 -17.28
CA ASN A 802 24.14 -24.99 -16.50
C ASN A 802 23.40 -26.04 -15.63
N ALA A 803 22.30 -25.66 -14.97
CA ALA A 803 21.50 -26.55 -14.14
C ALA A 803 20.78 -27.67 -14.93
N LEU A 804 20.41 -27.42 -16.19
CA LEU A 804 19.81 -28.44 -17.06
C LEU A 804 20.84 -29.34 -17.76
N PHE A 805 21.97 -28.77 -18.20
CA PHE A 805 22.84 -29.44 -19.19
C PHE A 805 24.29 -29.65 -18.75
N GLY A 806 24.77 -28.96 -17.70
CA GLY A 806 25.95 -29.28 -16.87
C GLY A 806 27.36 -29.38 -17.50
N ASN A 807 27.47 -29.59 -18.81
CA ASN A 807 28.66 -30.21 -19.42
C ASN A 807 29.55 -29.24 -20.19
N GLN A 808 29.03 -28.07 -20.59
CA GLN A 808 29.75 -27.08 -21.38
C GLN A 808 29.16 -25.69 -21.14
N HIS A 809 30.00 -24.66 -21.17
CA HIS A 809 29.55 -23.27 -21.01
C HIS A 809 28.75 -22.82 -22.24
N VAL A 810 27.60 -22.16 -22.04
CA VAL A 810 26.62 -21.78 -23.08
C VAL A 810 27.23 -21.06 -24.30
N TYR A 811 28.20 -20.16 -24.10
CA TYR A 811 28.90 -19.49 -25.20
C TYR A 811 29.62 -20.45 -26.16
N ASP A 812 30.22 -21.53 -25.65
CA ASP A 812 31.07 -22.44 -26.43
C ASP A 812 30.27 -23.51 -27.20
N SER A 813 28.94 -23.54 -27.05
CA SER A 813 28.07 -24.60 -27.60
C SER A 813 26.85 -24.03 -28.30
N GLU A 814 26.81 -24.14 -29.63
CA GLU A 814 25.70 -23.64 -30.45
C GLU A 814 24.34 -24.23 -30.02
N ALA A 815 24.28 -25.54 -29.80
CA ALA A 815 23.08 -26.21 -29.31
C ALA A 815 22.61 -25.68 -27.93
N LEU A 816 23.53 -25.29 -27.03
CA LEU A 816 23.13 -24.66 -25.76
C LEU A 816 22.66 -23.22 -25.94
N ARG A 817 23.21 -22.46 -26.91
CA ARG A 817 22.71 -21.13 -27.28
C ARG A 817 21.29 -21.21 -27.84
N GLU A 818 21.01 -22.17 -28.73
CA GLU A 818 19.67 -22.42 -29.26
C GLU A 818 18.66 -22.73 -28.14
N LYS A 819 19.01 -23.61 -27.20
CA LYS A 819 18.17 -23.89 -26.03
C LYS A 819 17.97 -22.66 -25.13
N ALA A 820 19.01 -21.86 -24.90
CA ALA A 820 18.92 -20.63 -24.13
C ALA A 820 17.95 -19.62 -24.78
N VAL A 821 18.02 -19.47 -26.10
CA VAL A 821 17.11 -18.63 -26.89
C VAL A 821 15.68 -19.18 -26.87
N ALA A 822 15.49 -20.50 -26.97
CA ALA A 822 14.18 -21.14 -26.91
C ALA A 822 13.45 -20.88 -25.57
N ILE A 823 14.17 -20.86 -24.44
CA ILE A 823 13.59 -20.50 -23.13
C ILE A 823 13.04 -19.07 -23.18
N VAL A 824 13.81 -18.12 -23.71
CA VAL A 824 13.37 -16.71 -23.81
C VAL A 824 12.24 -16.54 -24.83
N ALA A 825 12.23 -17.34 -25.92
CA ALA A 825 11.14 -17.36 -26.89
C ALA A 825 9.81 -17.83 -26.26
N ARG A 826 9.82 -18.92 -25.48
CA ARG A 826 8.65 -19.42 -24.74
C ARG A 826 8.07 -18.37 -23.79
N LEU A 827 8.93 -17.63 -23.08
CA LEU A 827 8.51 -16.52 -22.22
C LEU A 827 7.84 -15.39 -23.02
N ARG A 828 8.34 -15.11 -24.23
CA ARG A 828 7.80 -14.07 -25.11
C ARG A 828 6.44 -14.45 -25.68
N GLU A 829 6.28 -15.68 -26.17
CA GLU A 829 5.01 -16.24 -26.61
C GLU A 829 3.92 -16.10 -25.54
N ALA A 830 4.26 -16.39 -24.28
CA ALA A 830 3.34 -16.22 -23.16
C ALA A 830 2.92 -14.76 -22.98
N THR A 831 3.84 -13.80 -23.04
CA THR A 831 3.48 -12.37 -22.95
C THR A 831 2.67 -11.87 -24.13
N ASP A 832 2.91 -12.38 -25.34
CA ASP A 832 2.13 -12.00 -26.53
C ASP A 832 0.70 -12.57 -26.44
N SER A 833 0.51 -13.84 -26.03
CA SER A 833 -0.84 -14.39 -25.78
C SER A 833 -1.59 -13.64 -24.69
N TRP A 834 -0.93 -13.28 -23.57
CA TRP A 834 -1.59 -12.53 -22.51
C TRP A 834 -2.00 -11.12 -22.95
N LYS A 835 -1.24 -10.50 -23.85
CA LYS A 835 -1.60 -9.21 -24.46
C LYS A 835 -2.84 -9.34 -25.35
N GLU A 836 -2.90 -10.36 -26.19
CA GLU A 836 -4.06 -10.66 -27.04
C GLU A 836 -5.32 -10.97 -26.21
N GLU A 837 -5.19 -11.79 -25.16
CA GLU A 837 -6.31 -12.21 -24.30
C GLU A 837 -6.86 -11.10 -23.39
N THR A 838 -6.03 -10.13 -22.98
CA THR A 838 -6.42 -9.13 -21.96
C THR A 838 -6.48 -7.69 -22.45
N GLY A 839 -5.90 -7.38 -23.61
CA GLY A 839 -5.74 -6.03 -24.12
C GLY A 839 -4.72 -5.16 -23.37
N TYR A 840 -4.08 -5.64 -22.30
CA TYR A 840 -2.99 -4.91 -21.63
C TYR A 840 -1.65 -5.16 -22.31
N GLY A 841 -0.73 -4.19 -22.28
CA GLY A 841 0.57 -4.27 -22.94
C GLY A 841 1.59 -5.20 -22.26
N PHE A 842 1.26 -6.49 -22.11
CA PHE A 842 2.21 -7.50 -21.65
C PHE A 842 3.44 -7.54 -22.54
N SER A 843 4.61 -7.68 -21.92
CA SER A 843 5.91 -7.63 -22.60
C SER A 843 6.98 -8.35 -21.77
N LEU A 844 7.95 -8.95 -22.45
CA LEU A 844 9.04 -9.68 -21.82
C LEU A 844 10.17 -8.73 -21.40
N TYR A 845 10.59 -8.77 -20.13
CA TYR A 845 11.43 -7.76 -19.51
C TYR A 845 12.77 -8.26 -18.98
N SER A 846 13.80 -7.68 -19.57
CA SER A 846 15.20 -7.65 -19.15
C SER A 846 15.43 -7.24 -17.70
N THR A 847 15.15 -8.03 -16.67
CA THR A 847 15.08 -7.52 -15.28
C THR A 847 16.43 -6.98 -14.78
N PRO A 848 16.57 -5.68 -14.43
CA PRO A 848 17.80 -5.12 -13.85
C PRO A 848 18.05 -5.72 -12.47
N SER A 849 19.08 -6.57 -12.39
CA SER A 849 19.34 -7.32 -11.16
C SER A 849 20.43 -6.67 -10.32
N GLU A 850 20.00 -5.78 -9.42
CA GLU A 850 20.86 -5.23 -8.35
C GLU A 850 20.84 -6.13 -7.11
N ASN A 851 19.66 -6.35 -6.52
CA ASN A 851 19.48 -7.18 -5.33
C ASN A 851 18.88 -8.55 -5.64
N LEU A 852 18.25 -8.70 -6.82
CA LEU A 852 17.53 -9.92 -7.16
C LEU A 852 18.48 -11.11 -7.44
N CYS A 853 19.69 -10.83 -7.92
CA CYS A 853 20.72 -11.83 -8.22
C CYS A 853 21.23 -12.50 -6.94
N ASP A 854 21.50 -11.72 -5.89
CA ASP A 854 21.78 -12.22 -4.53
C ASP A 854 20.55 -12.93 -3.96
N ARG A 855 19.38 -12.27 -3.98
CA ARG A 855 18.17 -12.78 -3.32
C ARG A 855 17.74 -14.16 -3.83
N PHE A 856 17.64 -14.35 -5.15
CA PHE A 856 17.25 -15.65 -5.70
C PHE A 856 18.33 -16.69 -5.46
N CYS A 857 19.60 -16.39 -5.77
CA CYS A 857 20.70 -17.32 -5.51
C CYS A 857 20.72 -17.77 -4.05
N ARG A 858 20.60 -16.86 -3.08
CA ARG A 858 20.59 -17.18 -1.64
C ARG A 858 19.38 -18.01 -1.19
N LEU A 859 18.19 -17.78 -1.76
CA LEU A 859 17.00 -18.60 -1.47
C LEU A 859 17.14 -20.01 -2.05
N ASP A 860 17.69 -20.13 -3.24
CA ASP A 860 17.92 -21.43 -3.88
C ASP A 860 19.11 -22.17 -3.24
N THR A 861 20.17 -21.48 -2.79
CA THR A 861 21.24 -22.08 -1.98
C THR A 861 20.69 -22.68 -0.67
N ALA A 862 19.67 -22.06 -0.08
CA ALA A 862 19.06 -22.56 1.15
C ALA A 862 18.18 -23.81 0.94
N GLU A 863 17.61 -23.99 -0.27
CA GLU A 863 16.74 -25.12 -0.62
C GLU A 863 17.51 -26.28 -1.27
N PHE A 864 18.41 -25.99 -2.21
CA PHE A 864 19.13 -26.96 -3.05
C PHE A 864 20.62 -27.12 -2.68
N GLY A 865 21.14 -26.26 -1.80
CA GLY A 865 22.56 -26.24 -1.44
C GLY A 865 23.44 -25.50 -2.45
N VAL A 866 24.76 -25.70 -2.33
CA VAL A 866 25.75 -25.13 -3.25
C VAL A 866 25.86 -26.02 -4.49
N VAL A 867 25.42 -25.49 -5.64
CA VAL A 867 25.40 -26.18 -6.93
C VAL A 867 26.46 -25.55 -7.84
N PRO A 868 27.46 -26.31 -8.33
CA PRO A 868 28.53 -25.81 -9.19
C PRO A 868 28.02 -25.14 -10.47
N GLY A 869 28.57 -23.97 -10.82
CA GLY A 869 28.16 -23.18 -11.97
C GLY A 869 26.75 -22.57 -11.89
N VAL A 870 26.10 -22.62 -10.72
CA VAL A 870 24.70 -22.17 -10.53
C VAL A 870 24.60 -21.28 -9.29
N THR A 871 24.72 -21.85 -8.07
CA THR A 871 24.61 -21.10 -6.81
C THR A 871 25.94 -20.87 -6.09
N ASP A 872 27.01 -21.52 -6.54
CA ASP A 872 28.37 -21.47 -5.98
C ASP A 872 29.03 -20.08 -6.02
N LYS A 873 28.76 -19.28 -7.06
CA LYS A 873 29.28 -17.90 -7.15
C LYS A 873 28.51 -16.87 -6.32
N GLY A 874 27.37 -17.23 -5.73
CA GLY A 874 26.60 -16.38 -4.81
C GLY A 874 25.71 -15.32 -5.49
N TYR A 875 25.57 -15.35 -6.81
CA TYR A 875 24.66 -14.50 -7.58
C TYR A 875 24.24 -15.17 -8.89
N TYR A 876 23.10 -14.77 -9.44
CA TYR A 876 22.70 -15.12 -10.82
C TYR A 876 23.01 -14.01 -11.82
N THR A 877 23.49 -14.39 -13.00
CA THR A 877 23.80 -13.50 -14.11
C THR A 877 22.54 -12.79 -14.61
N ASN A 878 22.69 -11.50 -14.95
CA ASN A 878 21.58 -10.61 -15.28
C ASN A 878 20.90 -11.03 -16.60
N SER A 879 19.68 -11.57 -16.51
CA SER A 879 18.83 -11.92 -17.66
C SER A 879 19.52 -12.86 -18.67
N PHE A 880 19.79 -12.36 -19.88
CA PHE A 880 20.44 -13.09 -20.98
C PHE A 880 21.94 -12.82 -21.12
N HIS A 881 22.53 -11.99 -20.24
CA HIS A 881 23.91 -11.55 -20.39
C HIS A 881 24.89 -12.72 -20.38
N LEU A 882 25.97 -12.56 -21.15
CA LEU A 882 27.11 -13.47 -21.05
C LEU A 882 27.65 -13.45 -19.61
N ASP A 883 28.04 -14.61 -19.10
CA ASP A 883 28.62 -14.69 -17.76
C ASP A 883 29.88 -13.82 -17.64
N VAL A 884 30.01 -13.16 -16.48
CA VAL A 884 31.00 -12.12 -16.26
C VAL A 884 32.43 -12.63 -16.13
N GLU A 885 32.63 -13.94 -15.90
CA GLU A 885 33.94 -14.60 -15.87
C GLU A 885 34.36 -15.09 -17.27
N LYS A 886 33.43 -15.15 -18.24
CA LYS A 886 33.72 -15.62 -19.60
C LYS A 886 34.46 -14.55 -20.42
N LYS A 887 35.78 -14.73 -20.52
CA LYS A 887 36.65 -13.85 -21.32
C LYS A 887 36.44 -14.03 -22.82
N VAL A 888 35.90 -12.99 -23.45
CA VAL A 888 35.67 -12.83 -24.90
C VAL A 888 36.00 -11.39 -25.32
N ASN A 889 36.13 -11.13 -26.63
CA ASN A 889 36.24 -9.77 -27.14
C ASN A 889 34.86 -9.05 -27.16
N PRO A 890 34.77 -7.73 -27.39
CA PRO A 890 33.50 -7.01 -27.32
C PRO A 890 32.50 -7.40 -28.40
N TYR A 891 32.99 -7.73 -29.60
CA TYR A 891 32.17 -8.12 -30.76
C TYR A 891 31.52 -9.49 -30.52
N ASP A 892 32.31 -10.50 -30.11
CA ASP A 892 31.81 -11.84 -29.74
C ASP A 892 30.71 -11.77 -28.67
N LYS A 893 30.82 -10.84 -27.71
CA LYS A 893 29.81 -10.64 -26.67
C LYS A 893 28.54 -9.99 -27.22
N ILE A 894 28.68 -9.03 -28.13
CA ILE A 894 27.55 -8.42 -28.82
C ILE A 894 26.82 -9.48 -29.65
N ASP A 895 27.53 -10.34 -30.37
CA ASP A 895 26.96 -11.42 -31.17
C ASP A 895 26.25 -12.48 -30.33
N PHE A 896 26.83 -12.84 -29.18
CA PHE A 896 26.19 -13.72 -28.21
C PHE A 896 24.89 -13.11 -27.65
N GLU A 897 24.86 -11.79 -27.41
CA GLU A 897 23.71 -11.09 -26.81
C GLU A 897 22.65 -10.65 -27.84
N ALA A 898 22.99 -10.50 -29.12
CA ALA A 898 22.11 -10.00 -30.18
C ALA A 898 20.79 -10.78 -30.42
N PRO A 899 20.69 -12.11 -30.24
CA PRO A 899 19.43 -12.84 -30.42
C PRO A 899 18.34 -12.51 -29.39
N TYR A 900 18.69 -11.99 -28.21
CA TYR A 900 17.75 -11.86 -27.09
C TYR A 900 16.90 -10.58 -27.09
N PRO A 901 17.39 -9.37 -27.44
CA PRO A 901 16.57 -8.16 -27.49
C PRO A 901 15.29 -8.24 -28.34
N PRO A 902 15.27 -8.87 -29.54
CA PRO A 902 14.04 -9.09 -30.32
C PRO A 902 12.95 -9.87 -29.57
N LEU A 903 13.36 -10.81 -28.70
CA LEU A 903 12.46 -11.60 -27.87
C LEU A 903 12.05 -10.80 -26.62
N ALA A 904 13.00 -10.24 -25.89
CA ALA A 904 12.80 -9.46 -24.66
C ALA A 904 12.36 -8.00 -24.91
N ASN A 905 11.43 -7.79 -25.83
CA ASN A 905 11.01 -6.49 -26.37
C ASN A 905 10.57 -5.43 -25.33
N GLY A 906 10.09 -5.84 -24.15
CA GLY A 906 9.71 -4.96 -23.04
C GLY A 906 10.89 -4.40 -22.26
N GLY A 907 12.09 -4.98 -22.40
CA GLY A 907 13.32 -4.37 -21.90
C GLY A 907 14.58 -5.21 -22.12
N PHE A 908 15.64 -4.53 -22.53
CA PHE A 908 16.94 -5.12 -22.87
C PHE A 908 18.03 -4.06 -22.72
N ILE A 909 19.28 -4.47 -22.56
CA ILE A 909 20.48 -3.65 -22.79
C ILE A 909 21.66 -4.62 -22.92
N CYS A 910 22.65 -4.32 -23.74
CA CYS A 910 23.90 -5.07 -23.82
C CYS A 910 25.03 -4.22 -23.22
N TYR A 911 26.06 -4.85 -22.65
CA TYR A 911 27.18 -4.14 -22.01
C TYR A 911 28.54 -4.63 -22.50
N GLY A 912 29.49 -3.70 -22.63
CA GLY A 912 30.92 -4.02 -22.71
C GLY A 912 31.66 -3.52 -21.47
N GLU A 913 32.45 -4.40 -20.86
CA GLU A 913 33.46 -4.08 -19.84
C GLU A 913 34.81 -3.74 -20.50
N TYR A 914 35.29 -2.53 -20.24
CA TYR A 914 36.47 -1.93 -20.84
C TYR A 914 37.51 -1.54 -19.78
N PRO A 915 38.81 -1.48 -20.17
CA PRO A 915 39.83 -0.78 -19.38
C PRO A 915 39.61 0.74 -19.44
N ASN A 916 40.56 1.54 -18.95
CA ASN A 916 40.55 2.98 -19.20
C ASN A 916 40.78 3.24 -20.72
N ILE A 917 39.77 3.82 -21.36
CA ILE A 917 39.70 4.07 -22.82
C ILE A 917 39.81 5.56 -23.19
N GLN A 918 40.13 6.45 -22.24
CA GLN A 918 40.21 7.91 -22.49
C GLN A 918 41.26 8.30 -23.54
N HIS A 919 42.28 7.45 -23.75
CA HIS A 919 43.32 7.63 -24.75
C HIS A 919 43.09 6.84 -26.05
N ASN A 920 41.98 6.09 -26.15
CA ASN A 920 41.62 5.30 -27.33
C ASN A 920 40.11 5.38 -27.60
N LEU A 921 39.62 6.60 -27.86
CA LEU A 921 38.22 6.83 -28.25
C LEU A 921 37.85 6.10 -29.55
N ARG A 922 38.83 5.83 -30.42
CA ARG A 922 38.58 5.14 -31.69
C ARG A 922 38.16 3.68 -31.48
N ALA A 923 38.82 2.93 -30.61
CA ALA A 923 38.37 1.57 -30.29
C ALA A 923 36.98 1.53 -29.62
N LEU A 924 36.60 2.57 -28.86
CA LEU A 924 35.23 2.69 -28.36
C LEU A 924 34.24 2.96 -29.50
N GLU A 925 34.61 3.84 -30.43
CA GLU A 925 33.82 4.15 -31.63
C GLU A 925 33.59 2.92 -32.50
N ASP A 926 34.63 2.13 -32.77
CA ASP A 926 34.53 0.93 -33.61
C ASP A 926 33.56 -0.10 -32.99
N VAL A 927 33.52 -0.25 -31.66
CA VAL A 927 32.51 -1.12 -31.01
C VAL A 927 31.12 -0.48 -30.96
N TRP A 928 31.01 0.84 -30.82
CA TRP A 928 29.71 1.53 -30.94
C TRP A 928 29.11 1.34 -32.34
N ASP A 929 29.92 1.49 -33.39
CA ASP A 929 29.52 1.32 -34.79
C ASP A 929 29.20 -0.15 -35.11
N TYR A 930 29.94 -1.10 -34.53
CA TYR A 930 29.56 -2.51 -34.59
C TYR A 930 28.21 -2.76 -33.91
N SER A 931 28.01 -2.21 -32.71
CA SER A 931 26.74 -2.36 -31.96
C SER A 931 25.53 -1.86 -32.77
N TYR A 932 25.72 -0.85 -33.63
CA TYR A 932 24.67 -0.25 -34.46
C TYR A 932 23.92 -1.27 -35.32
N GLN A 933 24.62 -2.27 -35.83
CA GLN A 933 24.06 -3.28 -36.74
C GLN A 933 23.47 -4.49 -36.00
N HIS A 934 23.81 -4.68 -34.73
CA HIS A 934 23.57 -5.93 -33.99
C HIS A 934 22.60 -5.76 -32.81
N VAL A 935 22.70 -4.69 -32.02
CA VAL A 935 21.94 -4.54 -30.76
C VAL A 935 21.26 -3.17 -30.63
N PRO A 936 20.03 -3.09 -30.08
CA PRO A 936 19.26 -1.85 -29.98
C PRO A 936 19.72 -0.87 -28.89
N TYR A 937 20.29 -1.35 -27.79
CA TYR A 937 20.68 -0.53 -26.65
C TYR A 937 21.98 -1.06 -26.06
N TYR A 938 23.02 -0.22 -26.05
CA TYR A 938 24.36 -0.60 -25.63
C TYR A 938 24.91 0.37 -24.59
N GLY A 939 25.52 -0.16 -23.53
CA GLY A 939 26.16 0.62 -22.48
C GLY A 939 27.65 0.33 -22.36
N THR A 940 28.44 1.37 -22.11
CA THR A 940 29.89 1.28 -21.93
C THR A 940 30.22 1.24 -20.44
N ASN A 941 31.03 0.28 -20.00
CA ASN A 941 31.56 0.20 -18.64
C ASN A 941 33.07 0.39 -18.67
N THR A 942 33.55 1.49 -18.11
CA THR A 942 34.98 1.78 -17.92
C THR A 942 35.18 2.22 -16.46
N PRO A 943 36.26 1.78 -15.77
CA PRO A 943 36.51 2.17 -14.39
C PRO A 943 36.85 3.66 -14.32
N ILE A 944 36.10 4.40 -13.49
CA ILE A 944 36.35 5.82 -13.23
C ILE A 944 36.56 5.97 -11.73
N ASP A 945 37.83 5.87 -11.31
CA ASP A 945 38.22 6.03 -9.91
C ASP A 945 39.27 7.13 -9.74
N GLU A 946 39.14 7.87 -8.64
CA GLU A 946 40.05 8.94 -8.25
C GLU A 946 40.36 8.85 -6.75
N CYS A 947 41.65 8.99 -6.41
CA CYS A 947 42.11 9.11 -5.02
C CYS A 947 42.55 10.56 -4.75
N TYR A 948 41.79 11.27 -3.92
CA TYR A 948 42.05 12.68 -3.58
C TYR A 948 43.29 12.86 -2.67
N GLU A 949 43.80 11.78 -2.07
CA GLU A 949 44.97 11.82 -1.19
C GLU A 949 46.31 11.74 -1.95
N CYS A 950 46.36 10.98 -3.05
CA CYS A 950 47.59 10.79 -3.83
C CYS A 950 47.49 11.21 -5.31
N GLY A 951 46.34 11.74 -5.73
CA GLY A 951 46.06 12.18 -7.10
C GLY A 951 46.05 11.06 -8.13
N TYR A 952 45.82 9.80 -7.72
CA TYR A 952 45.73 8.67 -8.66
C TYR A 952 44.37 8.67 -9.36
N THR A 953 44.39 8.63 -10.69
CA THR A 953 43.23 8.38 -11.55
C THR A 953 43.44 7.09 -12.34
N GLY A 954 42.51 6.15 -12.27
CA GLY A 954 42.67 4.82 -12.86
C GLY A 954 41.65 3.82 -12.34
N GLU A 955 41.97 2.53 -12.39
CA GLU A 955 41.15 1.46 -11.80
C GLU A 955 41.66 1.11 -10.40
N PHE A 956 40.77 1.08 -9.41
CA PHE A 956 41.05 0.64 -8.05
C PHE A 956 40.96 -0.88 -7.93
N GLU A 957 41.72 -1.45 -6.99
CA GLU A 957 41.64 -2.87 -6.66
C GLU A 957 40.30 -3.19 -5.99
N CYS A 958 39.54 -4.11 -6.58
CA CYS A 958 38.24 -4.56 -6.06
C CYS A 958 38.44 -5.76 -5.12
N THR A 959 38.03 -5.61 -3.86
CA THR A 959 38.07 -6.66 -2.83
C THR A 959 36.67 -7.01 -2.34
N SER A 960 36.51 -8.07 -1.55
CA SER A 960 35.23 -8.36 -0.88
C SER A 960 34.82 -7.33 0.17
N LYS A 961 35.69 -6.37 0.51
CA LYS A 961 35.43 -5.28 1.47
C LYS A 961 35.20 -3.91 0.80
N GLY A 962 35.23 -3.84 -0.54
CA GLY A 962 35.18 -2.59 -1.30
C GLY A 962 36.46 -2.34 -2.10
N PHE A 963 36.78 -1.07 -2.34
CA PHE A 963 37.78 -0.64 -3.32
C PHE A 963 38.98 0.04 -2.67
N THR A 964 40.18 -0.26 -3.17
CA THR A 964 41.45 0.27 -2.63
C THR A 964 42.28 0.94 -3.73
N CYS A 965 42.85 2.11 -3.45
CA CYS A 965 43.75 2.80 -4.37
C CYS A 965 45.09 2.04 -4.48
N PRO A 966 45.50 1.56 -5.66
CA PRO A 966 46.72 0.77 -5.83
C PRO A 966 48.01 1.56 -5.60
N LYS A 967 47.96 2.91 -5.66
CA LYS A 967 49.13 3.79 -5.47
C LYS A 967 49.48 4.04 -4.00
N CYS A 968 48.50 4.03 -3.09
CA CYS A 968 48.72 4.42 -1.69
C CYS A 968 47.95 3.60 -0.64
N GLY A 969 47.14 2.62 -1.03
CA GLY A 969 46.33 1.82 -0.09
C GLY A 969 45.11 2.54 0.50
N ASN A 970 44.82 3.77 0.07
CA ASN A 970 43.66 4.53 0.54
C ASN A 970 42.35 3.85 0.13
N HIS A 971 41.47 3.66 1.12
CA HIS A 971 40.14 3.08 1.05
C HIS A 971 39.11 3.90 1.89
N ASP A 972 39.47 5.13 2.29
CA ASP A 972 38.59 6.08 2.97
C ASP A 972 37.59 6.68 1.97
N ALA A 973 36.32 6.31 2.11
CA ALA A 973 35.20 6.78 1.31
C ALA A 973 35.08 8.32 1.21
N ALA A 974 35.60 9.07 2.18
CA ALA A 974 35.61 10.54 2.12
C ALA A 974 36.73 11.11 1.21
N ARG A 975 37.76 10.30 0.92
CA ARG A 975 38.99 10.69 0.19
C ARG A 975 39.17 9.97 -1.15
N VAL A 976 38.20 9.16 -1.56
CA VAL A 976 38.15 8.52 -2.86
C VAL A 976 36.87 8.90 -3.60
N SER A 977 36.81 8.53 -4.86
CA SER A 977 35.59 8.54 -5.66
C SER A 977 35.67 7.34 -6.59
N VAL A 978 34.81 6.34 -6.37
CA VAL A 978 34.75 5.13 -7.19
C VAL A 978 33.41 5.14 -7.92
N THR A 979 33.40 4.90 -9.23
CA THR A 979 32.15 4.80 -9.99
C THR A 979 32.09 3.47 -10.74
N ARG A 980 31.01 2.71 -10.54
CA ARG A 980 30.76 1.43 -11.22
C ARG A 980 29.32 1.33 -11.68
N ARG A 981 29.06 0.57 -12.75
CA ARG A 981 27.66 0.26 -13.13
C ARG A 981 27.11 -0.81 -12.20
N VAL A 982 25.99 -0.49 -11.56
CA VAL A 982 25.26 -1.42 -10.70
C VAL A 982 24.56 -2.44 -11.60
N CYS A 983 23.35 -2.14 -12.10
CA CYS A 983 22.61 -3.02 -13.00
C CYS A 983 22.20 -2.32 -14.30
N GLY A 984 21.54 -1.17 -14.20
CA GLY A 984 21.13 -0.31 -15.31
C GLY A 984 21.69 1.11 -15.26
N TYR A 985 22.22 1.50 -14.09
CA TYR A 985 22.64 2.85 -13.72
C TYR A 985 23.97 2.83 -12.93
N LEU A 986 24.58 3.99 -12.70
CA LEU A 986 25.87 4.12 -11.99
C LEU A 986 25.70 4.16 -10.46
N GLY A 987 26.65 3.62 -9.72
CA GLY A 987 26.71 3.72 -8.27
C GLY A 987 28.07 4.20 -7.80
N SER A 988 28.10 4.73 -6.57
CA SER A 988 29.32 5.13 -5.85
C SER A 988 29.57 4.15 -4.70
N PRO A 989 30.16 2.97 -4.98
CA PRO A 989 30.30 1.89 -3.98
C PRO A 989 31.29 2.18 -2.86
N ASP A 990 32.14 3.21 -3.03
CA ASP A 990 32.92 3.82 -1.96
C ASP A 990 32.03 4.44 -0.88
N ALA A 991 31.04 5.24 -1.29
CA ALA A 991 30.11 5.88 -0.35
C ALA A 991 28.99 4.94 0.11
N ARG A 992 28.51 4.05 -0.76
CA ARG A 992 27.37 3.15 -0.53
C ARG A 992 27.67 1.75 -1.10
N PRO A 993 28.26 0.84 -0.30
CA PRO A 993 28.71 -0.48 -0.75
C PRO A 993 27.61 -1.33 -1.37
N PHE A 994 28.00 -2.23 -2.29
CA PHE A 994 27.09 -3.22 -2.88
C PHE A 994 26.67 -4.29 -1.86
N ASN A 995 25.54 -4.95 -2.14
CA ASN A 995 25.19 -6.22 -1.49
C ASN A 995 26.23 -7.31 -1.82
N ALA A 996 26.26 -8.39 -1.04
CA ALA A 996 27.32 -9.40 -1.12
C ALA A 996 27.43 -10.08 -2.49
N GLY A 997 26.32 -10.61 -3.03
CA GLY A 997 26.32 -11.22 -4.37
C GLY A 997 26.73 -10.23 -5.46
N LYS A 998 26.35 -8.94 -5.33
CA LYS A 998 26.71 -7.91 -6.30
C LYS A 998 28.17 -7.47 -6.21
N GLN A 999 28.76 -7.44 -5.02
CA GLN A 999 30.19 -7.17 -4.85
C GLN A 999 31.03 -8.30 -5.48
N GLU A 1000 30.63 -9.56 -5.31
CA GLU A 1000 31.31 -10.70 -5.94
C GLU A 1000 31.13 -10.72 -7.47
N GLU A 1001 29.95 -10.34 -7.99
CA GLU A 1001 29.75 -10.16 -9.44
C GLU A 1001 30.68 -9.10 -10.03
N VAL A 1002 30.78 -7.91 -9.42
CA VAL A 1002 31.65 -6.82 -9.90
C VAL A 1002 33.12 -7.22 -9.84
N LYS A 1003 33.54 -7.93 -8.79
CA LYS A 1003 34.90 -8.45 -8.59
C LYS A 1003 35.30 -9.50 -9.64
N ARG A 1004 34.33 -10.23 -10.20
CA ARG A 1004 34.54 -11.30 -11.19
C ARG A 1004 34.53 -10.83 -12.65
N ARG A 1005 34.13 -9.58 -12.92
CA ARG A 1005 34.06 -9.04 -14.29
C ARG A 1005 35.41 -9.01 -15.00
N VAL A 1006 35.52 -9.77 -16.08
CA VAL A 1006 36.65 -9.68 -17.01
C VAL A 1006 36.47 -8.53 -18.00
N LYS A 1007 37.55 -7.88 -18.40
CA LYS A 1007 37.54 -6.86 -19.48
C LYS A 1007 37.54 -7.55 -20.85
N HIS A 1008 36.79 -6.99 -21.80
CA HIS A 1008 36.71 -7.52 -23.17
C HIS A 1008 37.77 -6.94 -24.11
N LEU A 1009 38.34 -5.77 -23.80
CA LEU A 1009 39.57 -5.26 -24.45
C LEU A 1009 40.75 -5.33 -23.49
N GLY A 1010 41.92 -5.71 -24.00
CA GLY A 1010 43.20 -5.56 -23.31
C GLY A 1010 43.75 -4.14 -23.40
N ASN A 1011 44.60 -3.76 -22.43
CA ASN A 1011 45.24 -2.44 -22.41
C ASN A 1011 46.05 -2.20 -23.70
N GLY A 1012 45.76 -1.13 -24.40
CA GLY A 1012 46.49 -0.73 -25.62
C GLY A 1012 46.16 -1.56 -26.87
N GLN A 1013 45.19 -2.48 -26.83
CA GLN A 1013 44.68 -3.10 -28.05
C GLN A 1013 43.88 -2.07 -28.86
N ILE A 1014 44.14 -2.02 -30.17
CA ILE A 1014 43.23 -1.42 -31.14
C ILE A 1014 42.07 -2.41 -31.32
N GLY A 1015 40.85 -1.89 -31.49
CA GLY A 1015 39.65 -2.68 -31.73
C GLY A 1015 39.66 -3.41 -33.06
#